data_AF-A0A961DT29-F1
#
_entry.id   AF-A0A961DT29-F1
#
_cell.length_a   1.000
_cell.length_b   1.000
_cell.length_c   1.000
_cell.angle_alpha   90.00
_cell.angle_beta   90.00
_cell.angle_gamma   90.00
#
_symmetry.space_group_name_H-M   'P 1'
#
loop_
_entity.id
_entity.type
_entity.pdbx_description
1 polymer ?
#
loop_
_entity_poly.entity_id
_entity_poly.type
_entity_poly.pdbx_seq_one_letter_code
_entity_poly.pdbx_strand_id
1 'polypeptide(L)'
;MPSQSVEPNRIARLVAVIAGLAGIALCALAPLLPVTQTTATILWPQAPGPDGLVGDITAPLVSGAPEALDASIPCSAVATLPPSGGVLFSTNPTDGIDASRNGLFVRANADTVLVAFRDTVAAVAPREAVESGACSTVHVWANPGAVGADFVGIPGAVGTLNPDKKPQFTGVFTDLKVPAQPGLSARIDVDTRFITSPTKLKLAVMVAGVLCVIAAIIALALLDRGWSPGRVTAARRRLWRHWPADVGVIGTLLVWHLIGAISSDDGYNLTIARISGEAGYNANYYRFFGASEAPFDWYQSLLAHLASVSTAGVWMRLPALAAAIGSWLILSHWVLPRLGPAAGGLAHNRVAVTTAGAVFLAAWLPFNNGLRPEPLIAFGVLLVWMLVERTIATRRLAPTAVAIVVAVFCVTLAPQGLMAAAPLLVGSRAVARIIGARRVRDGVIAPLATLAAAASVFFVVVFRDQTLATVAESVRIKYVVGPTISWYQDFLRYYFLTVEEHVESSLTRRFAVLVMLLCLFAILTMLLRKGQLPGLARGPVWRLVGSTALGLLLLTFTPTKWAVQFGAFAALTAALGAVTAFAFATVGLHSRRNLALYVTALLFVLAWATSGINGWFYVGNYGVPWYDRQPVLLHQPVTTMFLALAIVTGLLAGWLHFRIDYAGHTEVKSTRRNRILASTPLLAFSLIMVLLAVGSMAKAFAQRYPAYTNGKAGLEALRSGLSKDSCAMADDVLVEADPNAGMLQPAPGQTWGRYGPLGGEKPIGFTPNGISDTLEPVAPFIANPGTVNSDGSPNKPNVGIGFSGGTGGGYGPVGVNGSKVFLPFGLDPKTTPVMGSYKENTVAAKATSAWYELPPRSPDRPLVTVAAAGAIWFYDEEGEFHYGQSLKLQWGVRKSDGSFEALEKVQPIDTIEQLAWRNLRFPLSWAPAEANVARIVADDPNLSSEQWFGFTPPRVPILQTAQEFLGTQTPVLMDIASAAQFPCQRPFSEHLGVAEVPQYRILPNLKQVVVSSNMWQSARAGGPFLFIQALLSTSTVPTYLRDDWYRDWGEIERYIRVVPASEAPDAVIDQGSKRVFGWSRNGPIRALP
;
A
#
# COMPACT_ATOMS: atom_id res chain seq x y z
N MET A 1 -32.32 51.38 37.02
CA MET A 1 -32.97 50.05 37.12
C MET A 1 -31.90 48.98 36.96
N PRO A 2 -31.92 47.94 37.80
CA PRO A 2 -30.73 47.50 38.52
C PRO A 2 -29.73 46.74 37.64
N SER A 3 -28.46 47.08 37.85
CA SER A 3 -27.31 46.25 37.59
C SER A 3 -27.50 44.88 38.23
N GLN A 4 -27.88 43.88 37.45
CA GLN A 4 -27.60 42.50 37.84
C GLN A 4 -26.08 42.36 37.81
N SER A 5 -25.48 42.43 38.99
CA SER A 5 -24.16 41.88 39.27
C SER A 5 -24.14 40.45 38.75
N VAL A 6 -23.54 40.24 37.58
CA VAL A 6 -23.21 38.89 37.13
C VAL A 6 -22.09 38.43 38.03
N GLU A 7 -22.42 37.83 39.17
CA GLU A 7 -21.43 37.13 39.97
C GLU A 7 -20.65 36.20 39.02
N PRO A 8 -19.32 36.31 38.95
CA PRO A 8 -18.54 35.34 38.22
C PRO A 8 -18.88 33.98 38.79
N ASN A 9 -19.32 33.05 37.94
CA ASN A 9 -19.77 31.72 38.36
C ASN A 9 -18.55 30.97 38.94
N ARG A 10 -18.28 31.23 40.24
CA ARG A 10 -17.03 30.93 40.93
C ARG A 10 -16.75 29.43 40.89
N ILE A 11 -17.81 28.64 40.95
CA ILE A 11 -17.81 27.18 40.80
C ILE A 11 -17.29 26.79 39.41
N ALA A 12 -17.86 27.32 38.33
CA ALA A 12 -17.42 27.00 36.98
C ALA A 12 -15.95 27.39 36.74
N ARG A 13 -15.51 28.54 37.27
CA ARG A 13 -14.10 28.95 37.20
C ARG A 13 -13.18 27.98 37.95
N LEU A 14 -13.56 27.59 39.16
CA LEU A 14 -12.79 26.65 39.97
C LEU A 14 -12.71 25.27 39.30
N VAL A 15 -13.83 24.76 38.79
CA VAL A 15 -13.89 23.47 38.09
C VAL A 15 -13.02 23.49 36.83
N ALA A 16 -13.06 24.56 36.02
CA ALA A 16 -12.22 24.68 34.83
C ALA A 16 -10.71 24.61 35.15
N VAL A 17 -10.29 25.15 36.31
CA VAL A 17 -8.90 25.08 36.76
C VAL A 17 -8.57 23.71 37.34
N ILE A 18 -9.32 23.23 38.34
CA ILE A 18 -9.02 21.98 39.04
C ILE A 18 -9.11 20.80 38.09
N ALA A 19 -10.21 20.67 37.35
CA ALA A 19 -10.38 19.60 36.38
C ALA A 19 -9.41 19.74 35.20
N GLY A 20 -9.06 20.97 34.80
CA GLY A 20 -8.04 21.21 33.78
C GLY A 20 -6.66 20.70 34.21
N LEU A 21 -6.17 21.11 35.37
CA LEU A 21 -4.87 20.69 35.91
C LEU A 21 -4.82 19.20 36.23
N ALA A 22 -5.89 18.66 36.85
CA ALA A 22 -6.00 17.22 37.11
C ALA A 22 -6.02 16.42 35.80
N GLY A 23 -6.76 16.89 34.79
CA GLY A 23 -6.79 16.26 33.46
C GLY A 23 -5.41 16.22 32.81
N ILE A 24 -4.65 17.32 32.87
CA ILE A 24 -3.27 17.36 32.36
C ILE A 24 -2.40 16.32 33.06
N ALA A 25 -2.41 16.30 34.40
CA ALA A 25 -1.57 15.39 35.18
C ALA A 25 -1.92 13.92 34.93
N LEU A 26 -3.22 13.57 34.97
CA LEU A 26 -3.69 12.20 34.77
C LEU A 26 -3.41 11.70 33.35
N CYS A 27 -3.67 12.52 32.33
CA CYS A 27 -3.34 12.17 30.95
C CYS A 27 -1.82 12.01 30.75
N ALA A 28 -1.00 12.90 31.29
CA ALA A 28 0.45 12.84 31.15
C ALA A 28 1.08 11.63 31.86
N LEU A 29 0.44 11.08 32.90
CA LEU A 29 0.90 9.87 33.58
C LEU A 29 0.60 8.58 32.80
N ALA A 30 -0.42 8.57 31.94
CA ALA A 30 -0.83 7.40 31.15
C ALA A 30 0.32 6.62 30.47
N PRO A 31 1.30 7.26 29.78
CA PRO A 31 2.44 6.56 29.15
C PRO A 31 3.38 5.81 30.12
N LEU A 32 3.39 6.19 31.40
CA LEU A 32 4.34 5.69 32.40
C LEU A 32 3.73 4.60 33.29
N LEU A 33 2.40 4.51 33.33
CA LEU A 33 1.70 3.56 34.18
C LEU A 33 1.95 2.10 33.75
N PRO A 34 1.88 1.16 34.71
CA PRO A 34 2.18 -0.24 34.43
C PRO A 34 1.16 -0.88 33.49
N VAL A 35 1.66 -1.79 32.65
CA VAL A 35 0.90 -2.64 31.74
C VAL A 35 1.16 -4.11 32.07
N THR A 36 0.25 -4.98 31.65
CA THR A 36 0.46 -6.43 31.66
C THR A 36 0.91 -6.84 30.26
N GLN A 37 2.15 -7.32 30.15
CA GLN A 37 2.70 -7.87 28.91
C GLN A 37 2.50 -9.39 28.92
N THR A 38 1.99 -9.95 27.82
CA THR A 38 1.93 -11.40 27.61
C THR A 38 3.32 -11.90 27.22
N THR A 39 3.82 -12.96 27.85
CA THR A 39 5.11 -13.59 27.49
C THR A 39 4.87 -14.87 26.70
N ALA A 40 5.83 -15.23 25.84
CA ALA A 40 5.79 -16.47 25.09
C ALA A 40 7.17 -17.13 25.11
N THR A 41 7.21 -18.40 25.48
CA THR A 41 8.44 -19.21 25.54
C THR A 41 8.24 -20.47 24.70
N ILE A 42 9.26 -20.83 23.93
CA ILE A 42 9.32 -22.08 23.19
C ILE A 42 10.38 -22.95 23.85
N LEU A 43 9.98 -24.16 24.24
CA LEU A 43 10.86 -25.18 24.79
C LEU A 43 11.11 -26.27 23.75
N TRP A 44 12.30 -26.84 23.77
CA TRP A 44 12.69 -28.01 22.99
C TRP A 44 13.65 -28.88 23.83
N PRO A 45 13.61 -30.23 23.74
CA PRO A 45 12.71 -31.06 22.93
C PRO A 45 11.24 -30.98 23.34
N GLN A 46 10.34 -31.09 22.36
CA GLN A 46 8.89 -31.25 22.59
C GLN A 46 8.51 -32.74 22.55
N ALA A 47 7.22 -33.07 22.38
CA ALA A 47 6.76 -34.46 22.30
C ALA A 47 7.63 -35.28 21.32
N PRO A 48 8.12 -36.46 21.73
CA PRO A 48 9.00 -37.26 20.88
C PRO A 48 8.29 -37.68 19.59
N GLY A 49 9.06 -37.83 18.52
CA GLY A 49 8.57 -38.32 17.24
C GLY A 49 8.01 -39.75 17.35
N PRO A 50 7.36 -40.26 16.29
CA PRO A 50 6.84 -41.63 16.26
C PRO A 50 7.89 -42.72 16.55
N ASP A 51 9.17 -42.42 16.33
CA ASP A 51 10.34 -43.26 16.59
C ASP A 51 10.91 -43.12 18.02
N GLY A 52 10.32 -42.26 18.86
CA GLY A 52 10.79 -41.98 20.22
C GLY A 52 11.97 -41.01 20.29
N LEU A 53 12.41 -40.44 19.16
CA LEU A 53 13.54 -39.52 19.09
C LEU A 53 13.08 -38.05 19.19
N VAL A 54 14.04 -37.17 19.48
CA VAL A 54 13.81 -35.72 19.37
C VAL A 54 13.61 -35.34 17.91
N GLY A 55 12.66 -34.44 17.64
CA GLY A 55 12.33 -33.98 16.30
C GLY A 55 12.48 -32.48 16.14
N ASP A 56 12.33 -32.04 14.89
CA ASP A 56 12.35 -30.65 14.51
C ASP A 56 11.05 -29.93 14.92
N ILE A 57 11.11 -28.61 15.04
CA ILE A 57 9.92 -27.77 15.25
C ILE A 57 10.00 -26.50 14.38
N THR A 58 8.85 -26.02 13.92
CA THR A 58 8.70 -24.78 13.15
C THR A 58 8.09 -23.70 14.02
N ALA A 59 8.73 -22.53 14.11
CA ALA A 59 8.23 -21.37 14.85
C ALA A 59 8.83 -20.05 14.28
N PRO A 60 8.29 -19.55 13.16
CA PRO A 60 8.80 -18.35 12.51
C PRO A 60 8.53 -17.10 13.34
N LEU A 61 9.56 -16.49 13.92
CA LEU A 61 9.41 -15.27 14.69
C LEU A 61 9.23 -14.05 13.77
N VAL A 62 8.19 -13.26 14.02
CA VAL A 62 7.89 -12.03 13.27
C VAL A 62 9.00 -10.98 13.48
N SER A 63 9.58 -10.91 14.68
CA SER A 63 10.69 -10.00 15.02
C SER A 63 12.05 -10.45 14.45
N GLY A 64 12.12 -11.63 13.84
CA GLY A 64 13.35 -12.25 13.36
C GLY A 64 14.17 -12.89 14.46
N ALA A 65 14.70 -12.09 15.39
CA ALA A 65 15.47 -12.57 16.52
C ALA A 65 14.57 -12.70 17.79
N PRO A 66 14.79 -13.72 18.64
CA PRO A 66 14.11 -13.85 19.92
C PRO A 66 14.58 -12.78 20.93
N GLU A 67 13.89 -12.59 22.07
CA GLU A 67 14.40 -11.78 23.19
C GLU A 67 15.66 -12.45 23.76
N ALA A 68 15.57 -13.75 24.04
CA ALA A 68 16.65 -14.60 24.54
C ALA A 68 16.61 -16.01 23.91
N LEU A 69 17.77 -16.63 23.77
CA LEU A 69 17.93 -18.04 23.40
C LEU A 69 19.00 -18.65 24.31
N ASP A 70 18.69 -19.79 24.92
CA ASP A 70 19.63 -20.59 25.71
C ASP A 70 19.47 -22.05 25.29
N ALA A 71 20.56 -22.68 24.82
CA ALA A 71 20.57 -24.05 24.39
C ALA A 71 21.74 -24.82 25.04
N SER A 72 21.46 -26.04 25.46
CA SER A 72 22.38 -26.98 26.08
C SER A 72 22.29 -28.29 25.32
N ILE A 73 23.40 -28.75 24.75
CA ILE A 73 23.48 -29.98 23.97
C ILE A 73 24.55 -30.88 24.61
N PRO A 74 24.21 -32.05 25.16
CA PRO A 74 25.18 -32.96 25.72
C PRO A 74 26.20 -33.38 24.66
N CYS A 75 27.49 -33.35 25.00
CA CYS A 75 28.55 -33.68 24.04
C CYS A 75 28.51 -35.17 23.61
N SER A 76 27.89 -36.05 24.42
CA SER A 76 27.59 -37.43 24.04
C SER A 76 26.64 -37.54 22.84
N ALA A 77 25.79 -36.55 22.59
CA ALA A 77 24.88 -36.55 21.44
C ALA A 77 25.63 -36.39 20.11
N VAL A 78 26.83 -35.80 20.12
CA VAL A 78 27.66 -35.59 18.92
C VAL A 78 28.06 -36.90 18.27
N ALA A 79 28.34 -37.92 19.08
CA ALA A 79 28.72 -39.26 18.62
C ALA A 79 27.61 -39.98 17.82
N THR A 80 26.37 -39.47 17.82
CA THR A 80 25.26 -40.05 17.03
C THR A 80 25.23 -39.61 15.57
N LEU A 81 26.02 -38.58 15.21
CA LEU A 81 26.14 -38.12 13.83
C LEU A 81 27.06 -39.03 13.01
N PRO A 82 26.82 -39.15 11.68
CA PRO A 82 27.68 -39.97 10.83
C PRO A 82 29.12 -39.41 10.77
N PRO A 83 30.10 -40.20 10.28
CA PRO A 83 31.49 -39.77 10.17
C PRO A 83 31.68 -38.50 9.32
N SER A 84 30.84 -38.30 8.30
CA SER A 84 30.83 -37.09 7.48
C SER A 84 30.37 -35.83 8.21
N GLY A 85 29.75 -35.98 9.39
CA GLY A 85 29.20 -34.87 10.17
C GLY A 85 27.72 -34.62 9.93
N GLY A 86 27.22 -33.47 10.40
CA GLY A 86 25.82 -33.07 10.35
C GLY A 86 25.53 -31.85 11.21
N VAL A 87 24.26 -31.48 11.30
CA VAL A 87 23.76 -30.37 12.10
C VAL A 87 23.29 -30.88 13.45
N LEU A 88 23.96 -30.46 14.53
CA LEU A 88 23.56 -30.77 15.90
C LEU A 88 22.33 -29.95 16.32
N PHE A 89 22.33 -28.68 15.95
CA PHE A 89 21.27 -27.73 16.25
C PHE A 89 21.35 -26.56 15.28
N SER A 90 20.21 -26.19 14.70
CA SER A 90 20.09 -25.00 13.87
C SER A 90 18.79 -24.26 14.13
N THR A 91 18.82 -22.94 13.99
CA THR A 91 17.62 -22.09 14.11
C THR A 91 16.88 -21.86 12.79
N ASN A 92 17.47 -22.31 11.67
CA ASN A 92 16.95 -22.26 10.30
C ASN A 92 17.25 -23.59 9.57
N PRO A 93 16.42 -24.03 8.62
CA PRO A 93 16.74 -25.23 7.83
C PRO A 93 17.96 -24.98 6.94
N THR A 94 18.77 -26.02 6.70
CA THR A 94 20.04 -25.89 5.94
C THR A 94 19.85 -25.44 4.50
N ASP A 95 18.76 -25.87 3.88
CA ASP A 95 18.47 -25.65 2.46
C ASP A 95 17.67 -24.37 2.21
N GLY A 96 17.40 -23.58 3.27
CA GLY A 96 16.77 -22.27 3.17
C GLY A 96 17.69 -21.22 2.53
N ILE A 97 17.09 -20.22 1.89
CA ILE A 97 17.86 -19.12 1.26
C ILE A 97 18.56 -18.31 2.35
N ASP A 98 19.88 -18.08 2.19
CA ASP A 98 20.70 -17.35 3.15
C ASP A 98 20.59 -17.88 4.60
N ALA A 99 20.39 -19.19 4.78
CA ALA A 99 20.14 -19.78 6.09
C ALA A 99 21.27 -19.53 7.10
N SER A 100 22.53 -19.86 6.74
CA SER A 100 23.71 -19.67 7.62
C SER A 100 24.02 -18.21 7.90
N ARG A 101 23.74 -17.35 6.92
CA ARG A 101 23.94 -15.90 6.99
C ARG A 101 23.10 -15.23 8.07
N ASN A 102 21.93 -15.80 8.37
CA ASN A 102 20.99 -15.20 9.31
C ASN A 102 20.81 -15.99 10.61
N GLY A 103 20.96 -17.32 10.56
CA GLY A 103 20.69 -18.21 11.70
C GLY A 103 21.88 -18.48 12.62
N LEU A 104 21.66 -19.43 13.53
CA LEU A 104 22.67 -20.10 14.35
C LEU A 104 22.80 -21.55 13.86
N PHE A 105 24.03 -22.01 13.66
CA PHE A 105 24.34 -23.38 13.29
C PHE A 105 25.41 -23.97 14.21
N VAL A 106 25.08 -25.10 14.84
CA VAL A 106 26.03 -25.97 15.52
C VAL A 106 26.29 -27.15 14.58
N ARG A 107 27.47 -27.18 13.95
CA ARG A 107 27.83 -28.19 12.94
C ARG A 107 28.98 -29.05 13.42
N ALA A 108 28.84 -30.35 13.23
CA ALA A 108 29.96 -31.28 13.30
C ALA A 108 30.41 -31.59 11.87
N ASN A 109 31.70 -31.46 11.60
CA ASN A 109 32.35 -31.96 10.40
C ASN A 109 33.09 -33.27 10.75
N ALA A 110 33.96 -33.76 9.87
CA ALA A 110 34.79 -34.92 10.17
C ALA A 110 35.73 -34.68 11.36
N ASP A 111 36.37 -33.50 11.42
CA ASP A 111 37.46 -33.24 12.39
C ASP A 111 37.08 -32.26 13.51
N THR A 112 36.05 -31.44 13.31
CA THR A 112 35.71 -30.32 14.20
C THR A 112 34.23 -30.18 14.45
N VAL A 113 33.88 -29.66 15.63
CA VAL A 113 32.55 -29.15 15.95
C VAL A 113 32.64 -27.65 16.10
N LEU A 114 31.81 -26.90 15.37
CA LEU A 114 31.81 -25.44 15.39
C LEU A 114 30.41 -24.89 15.67
N VAL A 115 30.39 -23.77 16.39
CA VAL A 115 29.18 -22.98 16.63
C VAL A 115 29.32 -21.65 15.90
N ALA A 116 28.41 -21.37 14.97
CA ALA A 116 28.44 -20.16 14.16
C ALA A 116 27.11 -19.41 14.21
N PHE A 117 27.20 -18.08 14.33
CA PHE A 117 26.08 -17.15 14.27
C PHE A 117 26.27 -16.19 13.10
N ARG A 118 25.31 -16.14 12.17
CA ARG A 118 25.35 -15.20 11.02
C ARG A 118 26.70 -15.22 10.28
N ASP A 119 27.11 -16.41 9.86
CA ASP A 119 28.43 -16.71 9.24
C ASP A 119 29.67 -16.33 10.08
N THR A 120 29.52 -16.09 11.38
CA THR A 120 30.64 -15.80 12.29
C THR A 120 30.78 -16.90 13.32
N VAL A 121 31.93 -17.57 13.31
CA VAL A 121 32.25 -18.64 14.26
C VAL A 121 32.46 -18.06 15.65
N ALA A 122 31.71 -18.55 16.64
CA ALA A 122 31.84 -18.17 18.04
C ALA A 122 32.80 -19.10 18.78
N ALA A 123 32.69 -20.41 18.58
CA ALA A 123 33.53 -21.41 19.24
C ALA A 123 33.79 -22.61 18.32
N VAL A 124 34.94 -23.26 18.49
CA VAL A 124 35.37 -24.46 17.76
C VAL A 124 36.05 -25.43 18.72
N ALA A 125 35.79 -26.71 18.58
CA ALA A 125 36.48 -27.78 19.28
C ALA A 125 36.82 -28.95 18.32
N PRO A 126 37.93 -29.68 18.53
CA PRO A 126 38.19 -30.93 17.82
C PRO A 126 37.11 -31.96 18.11
N ARG A 127 36.57 -32.63 17.08
CA ARG A 127 35.48 -33.60 17.22
C ARG A 127 35.87 -34.77 18.12
N GLU A 128 37.10 -35.28 17.97
CA GLU A 128 37.64 -36.33 18.84
C GLU A 128 37.63 -35.92 20.31
N ALA A 129 38.00 -34.67 20.63
CA ALA A 129 37.96 -34.17 22.00
C ALA A 129 36.53 -34.06 22.54
N VAL A 130 35.59 -33.64 21.69
CA VAL A 130 34.16 -33.56 22.05
C VAL A 130 33.57 -34.96 22.33
N GLU A 131 33.92 -35.96 21.53
CA GLU A 131 33.42 -37.34 21.66
C GLU A 131 34.14 -38.16 22.75
N SER A 132 35.37 -37.78 23.12
CA SER A 132 36.18 -38.48 24.14
C SER A 132 35.66 -38.36 25.59
N GLY A 133 34.65 -37.52 25.82
CA GLY A 133 34.13 -37.18 27.16
C GLY A 133 34.87 -36.01 27.84
N ALA A 134 35.83 -35.37 27.18
CA ALA A 134 36.45 -34.14 27.67
C ALA A 134 35.48 -32.94 27.67
N CYS A 135 34.50 -32.95 26.76
CA CYS A 135 33.38 -32.03 26.79
C CYS A 135 32.19 -32.64 27.52
N SER A 136 31.56 -31.89 28.44
CA SER A 136 30.26 -32.27 29.02
C SER A 136 29.09 -31.76 28.17
N THR A 137 29.11 -30.49 27.79
CA THR A 137 27.98 -29.79 27.17
C THR A 137 28.47 -28.72 26.20
N VAL A 138 27.82 -28.63 25.04
CA VAL A 138 27.86 -27.44 24.20
C VAL A 138 26.77 -26.49 24.68
N HIS A 139 27.15 -25.43 25.39
CA HIS A 139 26.24 -24.37 25.84
C HIS A 139 26.26 -23.21 24.85
N VAL A 140 25.09 -22.75 24.44
CA VAL A 140 24.92 -21.69 23.45
C VAL A 140 23.92 -20.68 23.99
N TRP A 141 24.28 -19.39 24.00
CA TRP A 141 23.41 -18.33 24.47
C TRP A 141 23.34 -17.16 23.48
N ALA A 142 22.16 -16.56 23.35
CA ALA A 142 21.96 -15.34 22.59
C ALA A 142 20.97 -14.41 23.31
N ASN A 143 21.51 -13.55 24.19
CA ASN A 143 20.76 -12.63 25.04
C ASN A 143 20.93 -11.18 24.56
N PRO A 144 20.12 -10.20 25.04
CA PRO A 144 20.26 -8.80 24.65
C PRO A 144 21.64 -8.19 24.95
N GLY A 145 22.39 -8.76 25.91
CA GLY A 145 23.70 -8.26 26.32
C GLY A 145 24.91 -8.94 25.65
N ALA A 146 24.79 -10.22 25.26
CA ALA A 146 25.87 -10.99 24.65
C ALA A 146 25.33 -12.22 23.93
N VAL A 147 26.07 -12.66 22.92
CA VAL A 147 25.84 -13.90 22.16
C VAL A 147 27.11 -14.73 22.23
N GLY A 148 27.05 -16.04 22.41
CA GLY A 148 28.25 -16.85 22.50
C GLY A 148 27.97 -18.34 22.62
N ALA A 149 29.07 -19.09 22.71
CA ALA A 149 29.05 -20.52 22.91
C ALA A 149 30.26 -20.98 23.73
N ASP A 150 30.08 -22.06 24.47
CA ASP A 150 31.09 -22.69 25.32
C ASP A 150 31.02 -24.21 25.18
N PHE A 151 32.14 -24.84 24.82
CA PHE A 151 32.32 -26.29 24.92
C PHE A 151 32.85 -26.63 26.32
N VAL A 152 31.93 -26.79 27.26
CA VAL A 152 32.23 -26.94 28.69
C VAL A 152 33.16 -28.14 28.90
N GLY A 153 34.37 -27.86 29.39
CA GLY A 153 35.41 -28.87 29.64
C GLY A 153 36.59 -28.82 28.66
N ILE A 154 36.47 -28.13 27.51
CA ILE A 154 37.56 -27.97 26.54
C ILE A 154 38.20 -26.58 26.70
N PRO A 155 39.45 -26.48 27.19
CA PRO A 155 40.14 -25.20 27.33
C PRO A 155 40.26 -24.43 26.00
N GLY A 156 39.88 -23.17 26.00
CA GLY A 156 39.98 -22.29 24.82
C GLY A 156 38.86 -22.46 23.79
N ALA A 157 37.93 -23.39 23.98
CA ALA A 157 36.77 -23.60 23.11
C ALA A 157 35.53 -22.81 23.59
N VAL A 158 35.73 -21.53 23.91
CA VAL A 158 34.69 -20.59 24.32
C VAL A 158 34.82 -19.30 23.54
N GLY A 159 33.71 -18.68 23.16
CA GLY A 159 33.75 -17.37 22.53
C GLY A 159 32.45 -16.59 22.62
N THR A 160 32.61 -15.27 22.65
CA THR A 160 31.52 -14.30 22.77
C THR A 160 31.59 -13.32 21.61
N LEU A 161 30.44 -13.06 21.00
CA LEU A 161 30.22 -12.13 19.90
C LEU A 161 29.36 -10.95 20.36
N ASN A 162 29.33 -9.91 19.52
CA ASN A 162 28.50 -8.74 19.75
C ASN A 162 26.98 -9.08 19.71
N PRO A 163 26.13 -8.34 20.44
CA PRO A 163 24.68 -8.58 20.47
C PRO A 163 23.95 -8.43 19.12
N ASP A 164 24.54 -7.76 18.14
CA ASP A 164 24.00 -7.64 16.78
C ASP A 164 24.06 -8.97 15.99
N LYS A 165 24.89 -9.91 16.46
CA LYS A 165 25.01 -11.29 15.94
C LYS A 165 23.93 -12.24 16.42
N LYS A 166 22.91 -11.77 17.15
CA LYS A 166 21.75 -12.59 17.52
C LYS A 166 21.15 -13.30 16.29
N PRO A 167 20.86 -14.60 16.39
CA PRO A 167 20.38 -15.36 15.25
C PRO A 167 18.93 -15.00 14.93
N GLN A 168 18.59 -15.11 13.65
CA GLN A 168 17.22 -15.28 13.23
C GLN A 168 16.72 -16.66 13.69
N PHE A 169 15.47 -16.73 14.15
CA PHE A 169 14.84 -17.96 14.59
C PHE A 169 13.58 -18.26 13.78
N THR A 170 13.60 -19.39 13.08
CA THR A 170 12.44 -19.91 12.34
C THR A 170 11.96 -21.28 12.82
N GLY A 171 12.73 -21.92 13.68
CA GLY A 171 12.45 -23.22 14.25
C GLY A 171 13.68 -23.79 14.96
N VAL A 172 13.61 -25.06 15.34
CA VAL A 172 14.78 -25.86 15.73
C VAL A 172 14.87 -27.03 14.77
N PHE A 173 16.01 -27.17 14.11
CA PHE A 173 16.29 -28.21 13.13
C PHE A 173 17.54 -28.99 13.52
N THR A 174 17.49 -30.32 13.50
CA THR A 174 18.57 -31.18 13.99
C THR A 174 18.66 -32.51 13.23
N ASP A 175 19.89 -32.99 13.02
CA ASP A 175 20.17 -34.33 12.50
C ASP A 175 20.34 -35.37 13.63
N LEU A 176 20.21 -34.95 14.90
CA LEU A 176 20.40 -35.81 16.05
C LEU A 176 19.41 -36.98 16.07
N LYS A 177 19.91 -38.18 16.39
CA LYS A 177 19.11 -39.40 16.55
C LYS A 177 19.20 -39.90 18.00
N VAL A 178 18.71 -39.07 18.92
CA VAL A 178 18.69 -39.35 20.37
C VAL A 178 17.27 -39.22 20.94
N PRO A 179 16.91 -40.00 21.98
CA PRO A 179 15.70 -39.72 22.74
C PRO A 179 15.85 -38.43 23.56
N ALA A 180 14.74 -37.88 24.03
CA ALA A 180 14.78 -36.78 24.99
C ALA A 180 15.55 -37.22 26.26
N GLN A 181 16.57 -36.46 26.64
CA GLN A 181 17.51 -36.83 27.70
C GLN A 181 17.87 -35.63 28.58
N PRO A 182 18.23 -35.84 29.86
CA PRO A 182 18.69 -34.76 30.72
C PRO A 182 19.88 -34.01 30.12
N GLY A 183 19.85 -32.68 30.18
CA GLY A 183 20.90 -31.81 29.66
C GLY A 183 20.76 -31.45 28.17
N LEU A 184 19.86 -32.11 27.41
CA LEU A 184 19.44 -31.66 26.08
C LEU A 184 18.23 -30.74 26.22
N SER A 185 18.45 -29.44 25.97
CA SER A 185 17.39 -28.44 26.08
C SER A 185 17.66 -27.22 25.22
N ALA A 186 16.61 -26.59 24.72
CA ALA A 186 16.64 -25.21 24.25
C ALA A 186 15.42 -24.45 24.79
N ARG A 187 15.67 -23.23 25.27
CA ARG A 187 14.66 -22.26 25.71
C ARG A 187 14.78 -21.01 24.85
N ILE A 188 13.69 -20.64 24.20
CA ILE A 188 13.61 -19.46 23.34
C ILE A 188 12.51 -18.56 23.87
N ASP A 189 12.87 -17.39 24.39
CA ASP A 189 11.91 -16.38 24.83
C ASP A 189 11.60 -15.44 23.66
N VAL A 190 10.36 -15.44 23.19
CA VAL A 190 9.91 -14.65 22.05
C VAL A 190 9.76 -13.17 22.45
N ASP A 191 10.13 -12.26 21.56
CA ASP A 191 10.00 -10.82 21.80
C ASP A 191 8.55 -10.35 21.61
N THR A 192 7.75 -10.45 22.67
CA THR A 192 6.34 -10.06 22.70
C THR A 192 6.11 -8.65 23.24
N ARG A 193 7.12 -7.75 23.17
CA ARG A 193 7.08 -6.45 23.86
C ARG A 193 5.90 -5.54 23.51
N PHE A 194 5.31 -5.71 22.33
CA PHE A 194 4.17 -4.93 21.87
C PHE A 194 2.82 -5.54 22.28
N ILE A 195 2.79 -6.77 22.80
CA ILE A 195 1.58 -7.47 23.24
C ILE A 195 1.29 -7.10 24.69
N THR A 196 0.73 -5.89 24.86
CA THR A 196 0.40 -5.34 26.17
C THR A 196 -1.11 -5.23 26.37
N SER A 197 -1.52 -5.11 27.63
CA SER A 197 -2.85 -4.67 28.00
C SER A 197 -2.78 -3.68 29.17
N PRO A 198 -3.64 -2.64 29.20
CA PRO A 198 -3.63 -1.67 30.28
C PRO A 198 -4.06 -2.33 31.59
N THR A 199 -3.29 -2.12 32.66
CA THR A 199 -3.74 -2.53 34.00
C THR A 199 -4.97 -1.74 34.44
N LYS A 200 -5.71 -2.25 35.44
CA LYS A 200 -6.85 -1.54 36.05
C LYS A 200 -6.50 -0.11 36.47
N LEU A 201 -5.28 0.11 36.98
CA LEU A 201 -4.78 1.44 37.34
C LEU A 201 -4.63 2.35 36.11
N LYS A 202 -3.97 1.87 35.06
CA LYS A 202 -3.81 2.63 33.80
C LYS A 202 -5.17 3.00 33.22
N LEU A 203 -6.10 2.04 33.17
CA LEU A 203 -7.45 2.27 32.69
C LEU A 203 -8.19 3.33 33.53
N ALA A 204 -8.17 3.21 34.86
CA ALA A 204 -8.83 4.16 35.75
C ALA A 204 -8.27 5.58 35.59
N VAL A 205 -6.95 5.74 35.49
CA VAL A 205 -6.30 7.05 35.29
C VAL A 205 -6.65 7.64 33.94
N MET A 206 -6.67 6.84 32.87
CA MET A 206 -7.07 7.31 31.53
C MET A 206 -8.52 7.79 31.52
N VAL A 207 -9.44 7.00 32.08
CA VAL A 207 -10.87 7.36 32.16
C VAL A 207 -11.06 8.63 33.00
N ALA A 208 -10.44 8.70 34.18
CA ALA A 208 -10.51 9.88 35.04
C ALA A 208 -9.92 11.12 34.34
N GLY A 209 -8.80 10.98 33.65
CA GLY A 209 -8.18 12.06 32.87
C GLY A 209 -9.10 12.61 31.78
N VAL A 210 -9.73 11.74 30.98
CA VAL A 210 -10.69 12.15 29.95
C VAL A 210 -11.93 12.82 30.56
N LEU A 211 -12.47 12.28 31.66
CA LEU A 211 -13.60 12.90 32.37
C LEU A 211 -13.25 14.29 32.91
N CYS A 212 -12.04 14.47 33.45
CA CYS A 212 -11.53 15.77 33.88
C CYS A 212 -11.42 16.77 32.70
N VAL A 213 -10.94 16.34 31.54
CA VAL A 213 -10.89 17.18 30.32
C VAL A 213 -12.30 17.59 29.89
N ILE A 214 -13.25 16.64 29.84
CA ILE A 214 -14.65 16.92 29.48
C ILE A 214 -15.26 17.92 30.46
N ALA A 215 -15.08 17.70 31.77
CA ALA A 215 -15.57 18.61 32.81
C ALA A 215 -14.98 20.02 32.68
N ALA A 216 -13.67 20.14 32.38
CA ALA A 216 -13.02 21.42 32.15
C ALA A 216 -13.61 22.16 30.93
N ILE A 217 -13.84 21.44 29.82
CA ILE A 217 -14.44 22.03 28.61
C ILE A 217 -15.89 22.49 28.88
N ILE A 218 -16.69 21.69 29.60
CA ILE A 218 -18.05 22.05 29.99
C ILE A 218 -18.03 23.28 30.90
N ALA A 219 -17.15 23.33 31.89
CA ALA A 219 -16.99 24.46 32.79
C ALA A 219 -16.58 25.73 32.03
N LEU A 220 -15.66 25.63 31.07
CA LEU A 220 -15.29 26.73 30.18
C LEU A 220 -16.49 27.19 29.32
N ALA A 221 -17.29 26.25 28.81
CA ALA A 221 -18.51 26.58 28.07
C ALA A 221 -19.57 27.29 28.94
N LEU A 222 -19.64 27.00 30.24
CA LEU A 222 -20.49 27.70 31.20
C LEU A 222 -19.97 29.12 31.47
N LEU A 223 -18.65 29.31 31.61
CA LEU A 223 -18.03 30.63 31.71
C LEU A 223 -18.29 31.47 30.45
N ASP A 224 -18.23 30.84 29.27
CA ASP A 224 -18.53 31.48 27.99
C ASP A 224 -19.97 32.03 27.90
N ARG A 225 -20.95 31.43 28.59
CA ARG A 225 -22.36 31.89 28.55
C ARG A 225 -22.53 33.28 29.14
N GLY A 226 -21.67 33.64 30.08
CA GLY A 226 -21.68 34.96 30.68
C GLY A 226 -21.25 36.08 29.73
N TRP A 227 -20.63 35.74 28.60
CA TRP A 227 -20.18 36.68 27.58
C TRP A 227 -21.17 36.64 26.40
N SER A 228 -22.05 37.65 26.31
CA SER A 228 -23.06 37.72 25.24
C SER A 228 -22.73 38.80 24.21
N PRO A 229 -22.21 38.43 23.02
CA PRO A 229 -22.63 39.05 21.78
C PRO A 229 -23.94 38.37 21.32
N GLY A 230 -24.93 39.17 20.91
CA GLY A 230 -26.33 38.77 20.70
C GLY A 230 -26.62 37.49 19.87
N ARG A 231 -27.88 37.05 19.93
CA ARG A 231 -28.41 35.80 19.37
C ARG A 231 -27.88 35.50 17.96
N VAL A 232 -27.18 34.38 17.81
CA VAL A 232 -26.97 33.73 16.51
C VAL A 232 -28.26 32.98 16.16
N THR A 233 -29.22 33.67 15.55
CA THR A 233 -30.45 33.04 15.07
C THR A 233 -30.25 32.34 13.71
N ALA A 234 -30.94 31.19 13.61
CA ALA A 234 -31.33 30.43 12.42
C ALA A 234 -30.28 29.60 11.67
N ALA A 235 -29.81 28.49 12.27
CA ALA A 235 -29.19 27.37 11.55
C ALA A 235 -30.15 26.71 10.53
N ARG A 236 -31.46 26.67 10.84
CA ARG A 236 -32.48 25.99 10.01
C ARG A 236 -32.69 26.60 8.62
N ARG A 237 -32.53 27.93 8.45
CA ARG A 237 -32.64 28.60 7.13
C ARG A 237 -31.39 28.42 6.26
N ARG A 238 -30.27 27.90 6.79
CA ARG A 238 -29.01 27.73 6.05
C ARG A 238 -28.98 26.43 5.23
N LEU A 239 -29.54 25.35 5.78
CA LEU A 239 -29.44 23.99 5.22
C LEU A 239 -30.05 23.83 3.81
N TRP A 240 -31.08 24.60 3.45
CA TRP A 240 -31.76 24.49 2.14
C TRP A 240 -31.17 25.40 1.07
N ARG A 241 -30.13 26.17 1.38
CA ARG A 241 -29.70 27.31 0.56
C ARG A 241 -28.86 26.93 -0.66
N HIS A 242 -28.13 25.82 -0.55
CA HIS A 242 -27.17 25.35 -1.56
C HIS A 242 -27.53 23.97 -2.11
N TRP A 243 -28.79 23.56 -1.95
CA TRP A 243 -29.25 22.21 -2.24
C TRP A 243 -28.88 21.65 -3.63
N PRO A 244 -28.86 22.43 -4.75
CA PRO A 244 -28.48 21.85 -6.04
C PRO A 244 -26.99 21.47 -6.09
N ALA A 245 -26.13 22.28 -5.48
CA ALA A 245 -24.71 21.96 -5.37
C ALA A 245 -24.49 20.81 -4.40
N ASP A 246 -25.25 20.76 -3.29
CA ASP A 246 -25.21 19.64 -2.35
C ASP A 246 -25.59 18.31 -3.02
N VAL A 247 -26.69 18.28 -3.79
CA VAL A 247 -27.11 17.09 -4.56
C VAL A 247 -26.06 16.69 -5.58
N GLY A 248 -25.49 17.64 -6.34
CA GLY A 248 -24.47 17.34 -7.34
C GLY A 248 -23.18 16.78 -6.74
N VAL A 249 -22.68 17.38 -5.67
CA VAL A 249 -21.44 16.92 -5.00
C VAL A 249 -21.67 15.58 -4.32
N ILE A 250 -22.72 15.45 -3.50
CA ILE A 250 -23.00 14.20 -2.78
C ILE A 250 -23.33 13.07 -3.75
N GLY A 251 -24.12 13.33 -4.80
CA GLY A 251 -24.40 12.34 -5.85
C GLY A 251 -23.13 11.86 -6.55
N THR A 252 -22.22 12.77 -6.89
CA THR A 252 -20.93 12.40 -7.50
C THR A 252 -20.06 11.58 -6.55
N LEU A 253 -20.00 11.94 -5.26
CA LEU A 253 -19.27 11.17 -4.24
C LEU A 253 -19.84 9.76 -4.07
N LEU A 254 -21.16 9.60 -4.08
CA LEU A 254 -21.82 8.28 -3.98
C LEU A 254 -21.52 7.40 -5.19
N VAL A 255 -21.56 7.98 -6.40
CA VAL A 255 -21.17 7.25 -7.62
C VAL A 255 -19.69 6.86 -7.55
N TRP A 256 -18.82 7.79 -7.15
CA TRP A 256 -17.38 7.53 -7.04
C TRP A 256 -17.02 6.51 -5.96
N HIS A 257 -17.78 6.45 -4.85
CA HIS A 257 -17.59 5.42 -3.83
C HIS A 257 -17.76 4.01 -4.41
N LEU A 258 -18.64 3.85 -5.41
CA LEU A 258 -18.89 2.58 -6.06
C LEU A 258 -17.86 2.28 -7.16
N ILE A 259 -17.67 3.20 -8.11
CA ILE A 259 -16.88 2.95 -9.33
C ILE A 259 -15.44 3.49 -9.29
N GLY A 260 -15.13 4.36 -8.32
CA GLY A 260 -13.88 5.08 -8.24
C GLY A 260 -12.70 4.20 -7.83
N ALA A 261 -11.52 4.58 -8.30
CA ALA A 261 -10.28 3.88 -8.01
C ALA A 261 -9.97 3.86 -6.50
N ILE A 262 -9.35 2.76 -6.06
CA ILE A 262 -8.79 2.63 -4.71
C ILE A 262 -7.43 3.35 -4.61
N SER A 263 -6.91 3.50 -3.39
CA SER A 263 -5.58 4.07 -3.15
C SER A 263 -4.50 2.99 -2.99
N SER A 264 -3.22 3.40 -3.07
CA SER A 264 -2.06 2.49 -3.01
C SER A 264 -1.87 1.75 -1.68
N ASP A 265 -2.42 2.27 -0.57
CA ASP A 265 -2.31 1.66 0.76
C ASP A 265 -3.64 1.03 1.25
N ASP A 266 -4.60 0.78 0.36
CA ASP A 266 -5.87 0.16 0.75
C ASP A 266 -5.64 -1.28 1.25
N GLY A 267 -4.87 -2.08 0.50
CA GLY A 267 -4.50 -3.43 0.91
C GLY A 267 -3.62 -3.46 2.16
N TYR A 268 -2.72 -2.46 2.29
CA TYR A 268 -1.87 -2.27 3.47
C TYR A 268 -2.71 -2.11 4.76
N ASN A 269 -3.57 -1.10 4.79
CA ASN A 269 -4.38 -0.79 5.98
C ASN A 269 -5.44 -1.86 6.25
N LEU A 270 -6.00 -2.48 5.20
CA LEU A 270 -6.95 -3.58 5.35
C LEU A 270 -6.30 -4.80 6.02
N THR A 271 -5.09 -5.18 5.60
CA THR A 271 -4.41 -6.36 6.17
C THR A 271 -4.05 -6.12 7.64
N ILE A 272 -3.45 -4.97 7.96
CA ILE A 272 -3.13 -4.59 9.34
C ILE A 272 -4.39 -4.59 10.23
N ALA A 273 -5.50 -4.04 9.72
CA ALA A 273 -6.76 -4.03 10.45
C ALA A 273 -7.28 -5.45 10.73
N ARG A 274 -7.17 -6.36 9.74
CA ARG A 274 -7.67 -7.75 9.85
C ARG A 274 -6.85 -8.61 10.81
N ILE A 275 -5.52 -8.44 10.84
CA ILE A 275 -4.62 -9.25 11.68
C ILE A 275 -4.49 -8.72 13.12
N SER A 276 -4.81 -7.45 13.36
CA SER A 276 -4.57 -6.80 14.67
C SER A 276 -5.24 -7.48 15.86
N GLY A 277 -6.40 -8.10 15.66
CA GLY A 277 -7.12 -8.84 16.71
C GLY A 277 -6.37 -10.09 17.18
N GLU A 278 -5.78 -10.85 16.27
CA GLU A 278 -5.04 -12.09 16.57
C GLU A 278 -3.62 -11.80 17.07
N ALA A 279 -2.98 -10.77 16.52
CA ALA A 279 -1.66 -10.29 16.95
C ALA A 279 -1.69 -9.66 18.36
N GLY A 280 -2.85 -9.14 18.78
CA GLY A 280 -3.04 -8.47 20.06
C GLY A 280 -2.61 -6.99 20.08
N TYR A 281 -2.17 -6.45 18.95
CA TYR A 281 -1.82 -5.05 18.75
C TYR A 281 -1.84 -4.70 17.25
N ASN A 282 -1.75 -3.41 16.90
CA ASN A 282 -1.66 -2.98 15.50
C ASN A 282 -0.22 -3.15 14.97
N ALA A 283 0.14 -4.37 14.60
CA ALA A 283 1.44 -4.72 14.03
C ALA A 283 1.60 -4.14 12.61
N ASN A 284 2.81 -3.68 12.30
CA ASN A 284 3.18 -3.46 10.91
C ASN A 284 3.50 -4.82 10.27
N TYR A 285 2.52 -5.37 9.56
CA TYR A 285 2.56 -6.72 8.99
C TYR A 285 3.60 -6.87 7.86
N TYR A 286 3.88 -5.79 7.12
CA TYR A 286 4.68 -5.88 5.89
C TYR A 286 6.15 -5.45 6.06
N ARG A 287 6.51 -4.79 7.16
CA ARG A 287 7.85 -4.22 7.38
C ARG A 287 8.12 -3.97 8.87
N PHE A 288 9.35 -3.61 9.20
CA PHE A 288 9.76 -3.12 10.52
C PHE A 288 9.69 -4.18 11.64
N PHE A 289 9.87 -5.46 11.32
CA PHE A 289 10.04 -6.53 12.30
C PHE A 289 8.85 -6.64 13.27
N GLY A 290 7.63 -6.45 12.76
CA GLY A 290 6.41 -6.44 13.56
C GLY A 290 6.24 -5.21 14.48
N ALA A 291 7.03 -4.15 14.33
CA ALA A 291 6.89 -2.98 15.19
C ALA A 291 5.49 -2.33 15.09
N SER A 292 4.88 -2.03 16.24
CA SER A 292 3.52 -1.45 16.30
C SER A 292 3.39 -0.15 15.49
N GLU A 293 2.24 0.13 14.88
CA GLU A 293 1.98 1.41 14.19
C GLU A 293 1.82 2.62 15.12
N ALA A 294 1.96 2.45 16.44
CA ALA A 294 2.02 3.56 17.37
C ALA A 294 3.15 4.54 16.98
N PRO A 295 2.90 5.86 17.01
CA PRO A 295 1.77 6.54 17.66
C PRO A 295 0.51 6.74 16.79
N PHE A 296 0.42 6.16 15.59
CA PHE A 296 -0.59 6.49 14.57
C PHE A 296 -1.63 5.38 14.33
N ASP A 297 -2.05 4.65 15.36
CA ASP A 297 -2.74 3.37 15.22
C ASP A 297 -4.25 3.38 15.60
N TRP A 298 -4.78 4.52 16.04
CA TRP A 298 -6.17 4.60 16.50
C TRP A 298 -7.17 4.39 15.36
N TYR A 299 -6.82 4.78 14.13
CA TYR A 299 -7.68 4.61 12.97
C TYR A 299 -7.68 3.17 12.46
N GLN A 300 -6.53 2.50 12.47
CA GLN A 300 -6.44 1.06 12.19
C GLN A 300 -7.28 0.26 13.19
N SER A 301 -7.33 0.69 14.46
CA SER A 301 -8.20 0.08 15.47
C SER A 301 -9.70 0.25 15.13
N LEU A 302 -10.10 1.39 14.56
CA LEU A 302 -11.46 1.58 14.03
C LEU A 302 -11.71 0.68 12.82
N LEU A 303 -10.75 0.60 11.89
CA LEU A 303 -10.86 -0.26 10.71
C LEU A 303 -10.93 -1.74 11.11
N ALA A 304 -10.23 -2.18 12.15
CA ALA A 304 -10.31 -3.56 12.66
C ALA A 304 -11.74 -3.91 13.11
N HIS A 305 -12.41 -2.98 13.81
CA HIS A 305 -13.83 -3.15 14.15
C HIS A 305 -14.74 -3.21 12.91
N LEU A 306 -14.51 -2.37 11.90
CA LEU A 306 -15.26 -2.43 10.65
C LEU A 306 -15.04 -3.75 9.90
N ALA A 307 -13.78 -4.22 9.84
CA ALA A 307 -13.39 -5.46 9.16
C ALA A 307 -14.00 -6.71 9.81
N SER A 308 -14.29 -6.65 11.12
CA SER A 308 -14.99 -7.74 11.82
C SER A 308 -16.45 -7.93 11.36
N VAL A 309 -17.07 -6.89 10.79
CA VAL A 309 -18.42 -6.96 10.22
C VAL A 309 -18.37 -7.45 8.77
N SER A 310 -17.57 -6.79 7.93
CA SER A 310 -17.32 -7.18 6.54
C SER A 310 -16.01 -6.56 6.06
N THR A 311 -15.29 -7.27 5.20
CA THR A 311 -14.04 -6.80 4.58
C THR A 311 -14.26 -6.20 3.19
N ALA A 312 -15.52 -6.13 2.72
CA ALA A 312 -15.84 -5.58 1.41
C ALA A 312 -15.38 -4.12 1.27
N GLY A 313 -14.74 -3.78 0.16
CA GLY A 313 -14.17 -2.44 -0.06
C GLY A 313 -15.20 -1.30 0.00
N VAL A 314 -16.45 -1.54 -0.43
CA VAL A 314 -17.54 -0.54 -0.32
C VAL A 314 -17.98 -0.28 1.13
N TRP A 315 -17.76 -1.22 2.05
CA TRP A 315 -18.04 -1.05 3.48
C TRP A 315 -16.86 -0.40 4.20
N MET A 316 -15.66 -0.92 3.97
CA MET A 316 -14.44 -0.45 4.64
C MET A 316 -14.14 1.03 4.36
N ARG A 317 -14.53 1.54 3.18
CA ARG A 317 -14.31 2.94 2.76
C ARG A 317 -15.40 3.92 3.21
N LEU A 318 -16.43 3.47 3.95
CA LEU A 318 -17.50 4.35 4.45
C LEU A 318 -17.00 5.53 5.31
N PRO A 319 -15.99 5.39 6.20
CA PRO A 319 -15.46 6.53 6.94
C PRO A 319 -14.89 7.63 6.01
N ALA A 320 -14.26 7.26 4.90
CA ALA A 320 -13.74 8.21 3.92
C ALA A 320 -14.88 8.96 3.20
N LEU A 321 -15.93 8.25 2.79
CA LEU A 321 -17.13 8.85 2.19
C LEU A 321 -17.84 9.79 3.17
N ALA A 322 -18.01 9.38 4.43
CA ALA A 322 -18.62 10.20 5.47
C ALA A 322 -17.80 11.47 5.73
N ALA A 323 -16.47 11.36 5.77
CA ALA A 323 -15.57 12.51 5.89
C ALA A 323 -15.67 13.45 4.67
N ALA A 324 -15.86 12.91 3.46
CA ALA A 324 -16.09 13.69 2.24
C ALA A 324 -17.38 14.52 2.33
N ILE A 325 -18.50 13.86 2.64
CA ILE A 325 -19.82 14.50 2.78
C ILE A 325 -19.78 15.52 3.91
N GLY A 326 -19.21 15.17 5.06
CA GLY A 326 -19.04 16.08 6.19
C GLY A 326 -18.20 17.32 5.84
N SER A 327 -17.11 17.14 5.10
CA SER A 327 -16.26 18.24 4.62
C SER A 327 -17.03 19.18 3.70
N TRP A 328 -17.76 18.63 2.73
CA TRP A 328 -18.57 19.44 1.82
C TRP A 328 -19.67 20.22 2.56
N LEU A 329 -20.40 19.58 3.47
CA LEU A 329 -21.47 20.24 4.23
C LEU A 329 -20.94 21.34 5.15
N ILE A 330 -19.79 21.15 5.79
CA ILE A 330 -19.12 22.21 6.56
C ILE A 330 -18.70 23.35 5.63
N LEU A 331 -18.10 23.02 4.48
CA LEU A 331 -17.65 24.00 3.51
C LEU A 331 -18.81 24.88 3.01
N SER A 332 -19.87 24.26 2.50
CA SER A 332 -21.00 24.94 1.85
C SER A 332 -21.88 25.72 2.84
N HIS A 333 -22.13 25.18 4.04
CA HIS A 333 -23.08 25.78 5.01
C HIS A 333 -22.44 26.63 6.11
N TRP A 334 -21.13 26.52 6.36
CA TRP A 334 -20.43 27.26 7.41
C TRP A 334 -19.28 28.11 6.91
N VAL A 335 -18.39 27.54 6.10
CA VAL A 335 -17.17 28.24 5.66
C VAL A 335 -17.48 29.32 4.63
N LEU A 336 -18.18 29.00 3.54
CA LEU A 336 -18.53 29.99 2.52
C LEU A 336 -19.37 31.16 3.08
N PRO A 337 -20.41 30.92 3.93
CA PRO A 337 -21.12 32.00 4.61
C PRO A 337 -20.24 32.82 5.54
N ARG A 338 -19.24 32.21 6.20
CA ARG A 338 -18.30 32.94 7.07
C ARG A 338 -17.37 33.87 6.29
N LEU A 339 -16.97 33.45 5.09
CA LEU A 339 -16.05 34.18 4.20
C LEU A 339 -16.73 35.36 3.49
N GLY A 340 -18.05 35.32 3.23
CA GLY A 340 -18.78 36.42 2.60
C GLY A 340 -20.29 36.38 2.91
N PRO A 341 -20.72 36.80 4.11
CA PRO A 341 -22.10 36.67 4.59
C PRO A 341 -23.08 37.69 4.00
N ALA A 342 -22.59 38.82 3.49
CA ALA A 342 -23.43 39.92 3.03
C ALA A 342 -24.31 39.53 1.83
N ALA A 343 -25.43 40.22 1.64
CA ALA A 343 -26.23 40.13 0.43
C ALA A 343 -25.36 40.50 -0.78
N GLY A 344 -25.31 39.63 -1.79
CA GLY A 344 -24.38 39.77 -2.93
C GLY A 344 -22.93 39.33 -2.67
N GLY A 345 -22.59 38.90 -1.44
CA GLY A 345 -21.30 38.32 -1.10
C GLY A 345 -21.12 36.87 -1.59
N LEU A 346 -19.95 36.30 -1.32
CA LEU A 346 -19.52 34.96 -1.78
C LEU A 346 -20.61 33.89 -1.64
N ALA A 347 -21.23 33.80 -0.46
CA ALA A 347 -22.21 32.76 -0.17
C ALA A 347 -23.55 32.95 -0.90
N HIS A 348 -23.82 34.12 -1.50
CA HIS A 348 -25.03 34.36 -2.32
C HIS A 348 -24.75 34.12 -3.81
N ASN A 349 -23.48 33.98 -4.21
CA ASN A 349 -23.10 33.81 -5.60
C ASN A 349 -23.16 32.33 -6.00
N ARG A 350 -24.14 31.99 -6.86
CA ARG A 350 -24.34 30.61 -7.34
C ARG A 350 -23.10 30.05 -8.04
N VAL A 351 -22.42 30.84 -8.87
CA VAL A 351 -21.22 30.41 -9.61
C VAL A 351 -20.06 30.12 -8.67
N ALA A 352 -19.89 30.94 -7.62
CA ALA A 352 -18.83 30.71 -6.63
C ALA A 352 -19.06 29.43 -5.82
N VAL A 353 -20.31 29.14 -5.44
CA VAL A 353 -20.66 27.91 -4.71
C VAL A 353 -20.51 26.68 -5.61
N THR A 354 -20.96 26.73 -6.86
CA THR A 354 -20.75 25.61 -7.80
C THR A 354 -19.28 25.41 -8.14
N THR A 355 -18.49 26.49 -8.21
CA THR A 355 -17.02 26.39 -8.37
C THR A 355 -16.39 25.70 -7.16
N ALA A 356 -16.85 26.04 -5.94
CA ALA A 356 -16.40 25.35 -4.74
C ALA A 356 -16.66 23.84 -4.83
N GLY A 357 -17.85 23.43 -5.28
CA GLY A 357 -18.20 22.02 -5.46
C GLY A 357 -17.35 21.32 -6.53
N ALA A 358 -17.17 21.94 -7.69
CA ALA A 358 -16.35 21.37 -8.76
C ALA A 358 -14.87 21.24 -8.37
N VAL A 359 -14.30 22.27 -7.72
CA VAL A 359 -12.91 22.23 -7.22
C VAL A 359 -12.77 21.23 -6.07
N PHE A 360 -13.77 21.11 -5.19
CA PHE A 360 -13.79 20.09 -4.15
C PHE A 360 -13.72 18.69 -4.73
N LEU A 361 -14.59 18.37 -5.70
CA LEU A 361 -14.57 17.07 -6.38
C LEU A 361 -13.24 16.85 -7.11
N ALA A 362 -12.76 17.83 -7.88
CA ALA A 362 -11.48 17.72 -8.60
C ALA A 362 -10.28 17.48 -7.66
N ALA A 363 -10.32 17.99 -6.43
CA ALA A 363 -9.27 17.77 -5.44
C ALA A 363 -9.49 16.55 -4.53
N TRP A 364 -10.72 16.05 -4.42
CA TRP A 364 -11.05 14.90 -3.55
C TRP A 364 -10.90 13.57 -4.28
N LEU A 365 -11.50 13.44 -5.47
CA LEU A 365 -11.60 12.17 -6.20
C LEU A 365 -10.22 11.51 -6.48
N PRO A 366 -9.15 12.25 -6.83
CA PRO A 366 -7.85 11.66 -7.14
C PRO A 366 -7.04 11.15 -5.93
N PHE A 367 -7.43 11.53 -4.70
CA PHE A 367 -6.64 11.28 -3.49
C PHE A 367 -7.41 10.54 -2.39
N ASN A 368 -8.65 10.93 -2.11
CA ASN A 368 -9.34 10.65 -0.84
C ASN A 368 -10.47 9.63 -0.98
N ASN A 369 -10.22 8.51 -1.67
CA ASN A 369 -11.21 7.44 -1.85
C ASN A 369 -10.91 6.18 -1.02
N GLY A 370 -9.63 5.93 -0.70
CA GLY A 370 -9.17 4.70 -0.06
C GLY A 370 -9.24 4.66 1.47
N LEU A 371 -8.50 3.72 2.06
CA LEU A 371 -8.37 3.53 3.52
C LEU A 371 -7.24 4.34 4.15
N ARG A 372 -6.56 5.20 3.39
CA ARG A 372 -5.57 6.14 3.92
C ARG A 372 -6.26 7.19 4.79
N PRO A 373 -5.56 7.83 5.75
CA PRO A 373 -6.19 8.74 6.70
C PRO A 373 -6.43 10.17 6.17
N GLU A 374 -5.94 10.53 4.97
CA GLU A 374 -6.14 11.88 4.39
C GLU A 374 -7.61 12.36 4.32
N PRO A 375 -8.62 11.53 4.02
CA PRO A 375 -10.02 11.93 4.09
C PRO A 375 -10.40 12.50 5.46
N LEU A 376 -9.97 11.85 6.54
CA LEU A 376 -10.23 12.28 7.92
C LEU A 376 -9.40 13.52 8.28
N ILE A 377 -8.16 13.63 7.80
CA ILE A 377 -7.31 14.82 8.02
C ILE A 377 -7.92 16.03 7.30
N ALA A 378 -8.36 15.90 6.04
CA ALA A 378 -9.00 16.99 5.29
C ALA A 378 -10.27 17.49 6.00
N PHE A 379 -11.11 16.56 6.47
CA PHE A 379 -12.27 16.87 7.29
C PHE A 379 -11.90 17.58 8.60
N GLY A 380 -10.93 17.02 9.32
CA GLY A 380 -10.46 17.55 10.59
C GLY A 380 -9.87 18.95 10.48
N VAL A 381 -9.02 19.22 9.48
CA VAL A 381 -8.48 20.56 9.20
C VAL A 381 -9.59 21.58 8.99
N LEU A 382 -10.61 21.24 8.20
CA LEU A 382 -11.74 22.13 7.95
C LEU A 382 -12.59 22.35 9.22
N LEU A 383 -12.81 21.30 10.00
CA LEU A 383 -13.54 21.35 11.26
C LEU A 383 -12.82 22.22 12.30
N VAL A 384 -11.50 22.05 12.46
CA VAL A 384 -10.66 22.89 13.32
C VAL A 384 -10.76 24.35 12.87
N TRP A 385 -10.61 24.63 11.58
CA TRP A 385 -10.73 25.98 11.04
C TRP A 385 -12.11 26.61 11.35
N MET A 386 -13.19 25.86 11.15
CA MET A 386 -14.56 26.30 11.46
C MET A 386 -14.74 26.61 12.95
N LEU A 387 -14.23 25.75 13.84
CA LEU A 387 -14.34 25.91 15.30
C LEU A 387 -13.54 27.12 15.79
N VAL A 388 -12.33 27.34 15.27
CA VAL A 388 -11.54 28.54 15.54
C VAL A 388 -12.27 29.80 15.07
N GLU A 389 -12.82 29.81 13.86
CA GLU A 389 -13.63 30.93 13.38
C GLU A 389 -14.88 31.17 14.23
N ARG A 390 -15.51 30.11 14.74
CA ARG A 390 -16.65 30.22 15.66
C ARG A 390 -16.23 30.87 16.97
N THR A 391 -15.07 30.51 17.52
CA THR A 391 -14.49 31.21 18.69
C THR A 391 -14.27 32.69 18.40
N ILE A 392 -13.65 33.01 17.26
CA ILE A 392 -13.35 34.40 16.91
C ILE A 392 -14.62 35.23 16.72
N ALA A 393 -15.64 34.66 16.05
CA ALA A 393 -16.89 35.35 15.78
C ALA A 393 -17.75 35.55 17.04
N THR A 394 -17.81 34.54 17.92
CA THR A 394 -18.68 34.56 19.11
C THR A 394 -17.98 34.98 20.40
N ARG A 395 -16.65 35.14 20.38
CA ARG A 395 -15.79 35.38 21.55
C ARG A 395 -15.89 34.30 22.65
N ARG A 396 -16.32 33.08 22.29
CA ARG A 396 -16.40 31.91 23.17
C ARG A 396 -15.19 31.01 23.00
N LEU A 397 -14.59 30.53 24.09
CA LEU A 397 -13.33 29.77 24.06
C LEU A 397 -13.53 28.25 23.97
N ALA A 398 -14.68 27.72 24.41
CA ALA A 398 -14.97 26.29 24.35
C ALA A 398 -14.85 25.68 22.93
N PRO A 399 -15.27 26.34 21.83
CA PRO A 399 -15.03 25.80 20.48
C PRO A 399 -13.56 25.60 20.15
N THR A 400 -12.66 26.47 20.65
CA THR A 400 -11.21 26.29 20.46
C THR A 400 -10.68 25.12 21.28
N ALA A 401 -11.19 24.88 22.48
CA ALA A 401 -10.83 23.68 23.25
C ALA A 401 -11.23 22.40 22.50
N VAL A 402 -12.43 22.35 21.91
CA VAL A 402 -12.86 21.24 21.04
C VAL A 402 -11.99 21.16 19.78
N ALA A 403 -11.62 22.29 19.18
CA ALA A 403 -10.73 22.33 18.01
C ALA A 403 -9.36 21.71 18.32
N ILE A 404 -8.82 21.92 19.52
CA ILE A 404 -7.57 21.28 19.96
C ILE A 404 -7.74 19.77 20.06
N VAL A 405 -8.86 19.27 20.63
CA VAL A 405 -9.13 17.82 20.67
C VAL A 405 -9.21 17.24 19.26
N VAL A 406 -9.93 17.87 18.34
CA VAL A 406 -10.00 17.43 16.93
C VAL A 406 -8.61 17.42 16.30
N ALA A 407 -7.79 18.45 16.53
CA ALA A 407 -6.42 18.50 16.02
C ALA A 407 -5.54 17.38 16.60
N VAL A 408 -5.70 17.02 17.88
CA VAL A 408 -5.01 15.87 18.50
C VAL A 408 -5.35 14.56 17.78
N PHE A 409 -6.64 14.31 17.52
CA PHE A 409 -7.05 13.13 16.75
C PHE A 409 -6.47 13.14 15.33
N CYS A 410 -6.36 14.31 14.69
CA CYS A 410 -5.75 14.42 13.37
C CYS A 410 -4.25 14.18 13.38
N VAL A 411 -3.52 14.78 14.33
CA VAL A 411 -2.05 14.61 14.47
C VAL A 411 -1.68 13.16 14.74
N THR A 412 -2.57 12.41 15.38
CA THR A 412 -2.38 10.99 15.69
C THR A 412 -2.94 10.05 14.61
N LEU A 413 -3.43 10.56 13.47
CA LEU A 413 -3.78 9.73 12.31
C LEU A 413 -2.57 9.34 11.47
N ALA A 414 -1.66 10.30 11.27
CA ALA A 414 -0.45 10.15 10.46
C ALA A 414 0.47 11.36 10.70
N PRO A 415 1.77 11.29 10.35
CA PRO A 415 2.68 12.44 10.48
C PRO A 415 2.19 13.73 9.78
N GLN A 416 1.60 13.60 8.58
CA GLN A 416 1.00 14.71 7.83
C GLN A 416 -0.28 15.27 8.46
N GLY A 417 -0.83 14.61 9.48
CA GLY A 417 -1.93 15.11 10.30
C GLY A 417 -1.60 16.40 11.06
N LEU A 418 -0.29 16.73 11.19
CA LEU A 418 0.20 17.99 11.76
C LEU A 418 -0.42 19.23 11.10
N MET A 419 -0.89 19.12 9.85
CA MET A 419 -1.59 20.22 9.17
C MET A 419 -2.85 20.71 9.91
N ALA A 420 -3.49 19.87 10.73
CA ALA A 420 -4.62 20.30 11.56
C ALA A 420 -4.23 21.35 12.63
N ALA A 421 -2.94 21.50 12.94
CA ALA A 421 -2.44 22.56 13.80
C ALA A 421 -2.40 23.93 13.09
N ALA A 422 -2.35 23.99 11.74
CA ALA A 422 -2.19 25.24 11.01
C ALA A 422 -3.33 26.26 11.28
N PRO A 423 -4.62 25.89 11.25
CA PRO A 423 -5.69 26.82 11.61
C PRO A 423 -5.64 27.32 13.06
N LEU A 424 -5.16 26.48 14.00
CA LEU A 424 -4.96 26.87 15.41
C LEU A 424 -3.87 27.93 15.54
N LEU A 425 -2.71 27.69 14.91
CA LEU A 425 -1.57 28.61 14.93
C LEU A 425 -1.91 29.95 14.28
N VAL A 426 -2.59 29.94 13.14
CA VAL A 426 -3.00 31.15 12.41
C VAL A 426 -4.09 31.94 13.16
N GLY A 427 -4.98 31.24 13.88
CA GLY A 427 -6.02 31.84 14.71
C GLY A 427 -5.55 32.31 16.10
N SER A 428 -4.38 31.86 16.56
CA SER A 428 -3.88 32.00 17.94
C SER A 428 -3.92 33.44 18.46
N ARG A 429 -3.46 34.42 17.67
CA ARG A 429 -3.46 35.83 18.07
C ARG A 429 -4.86 36.36 18.39
N ALA A 430 -5.88 35.92 17.64
CA ALA A 430 -7.26 36.34 17.88
C ALA A 430 -7.83 35.67 19.15
N VAL A 431 -7.50 34.40 19.38
CA VAL A 431 -7.86 33.67 20.61
C VAL A 431 -7.20 34.31 21.83
N ALA A 432 -5.90 34.62 21.76
CA ALA A 432 -5.16 35.28 22.84
C ALA A 432 -5.76 36.65 23.22
N ARG A 433 -6.22 37.43 22.23
CA ARG A 433 -6.94 38.69 22.49
C ARG A 433 -8.28 38.47 23.22
N ILE A 434 -9.00 37.39 22.90
CA ILE A 434 -10.25 37.04 23.60
C ILE A 434 -9.95 36.64 25.05
N ILE A 435 -8.91 35.85 25.29
CA ILE A 435 -8.46 35.50 26.65
C ILE A 435 -8.07 36.76 27.43
N GLY A 436 -7.27 37.65 26.81
CA GLY A 436 -6.86 38.91 27.42
C GLY A 436 -8.05 39.81 27.79
N ALA A 437 -9.06 39.91 26.92
CA ALA A 437 -10.27 40.69 27.18
C ALA A 437 -11.13 40.12 28.33
N ARG A 438 -10.98 38.83 28.66
CA ARG A 438 -11.74 38.14 29.71
C ARG A 438 -10.97 37.99 31.02
N ARG A 439 -9.70 38.42 31.06
CA ARG A 439 -8.77 38.24 32.18
C ARG A 439 -9.34 38.70 33.53
N VAL A 440 -10.01 39.86 33.57
CA VAL A 440 -10.54 40.44 34.83
C VAL A 440 -11.65 39.56 35.42
N ARG A 441 -12.46 38.93 34.58
CA ARG A 441 -13.61 38.13 34.98
C ARG A 441 -13.24 36.69 35.28
N ASP A 442 -12.62 36.03 34.29
CA ASP A 442 -12.41 34.58 34.30
C ASP A 442 -11.01 34.20 34.81
N GLY A 443 -10.10 35.18 34.91
CA GLY A 443 -8.67 34.93 35.06
C GLY A 443 -8.04 34.40 33.77
N VAL A 444 -6.72 34.19 33.79
CA VAL A 444 -5.99 33.60 32.65
C VAL A 444 -5.84 32.08 32.81
N ILE A 445 -5.79 31.59 34.05
CA ILE A 445 -5.52 30.17 34.34
C ILE A 445 -6.67 29.28 33.89
N ALA A 446 -7.94 29.63 34.15
CA ALA A 446 -9.09 28.81 33.77
C ALA A 446 -9.14 28.45 32.27
N PRO A 447 -9.05 29.41 31.33
CA PRO A 447 -9.00 29.07 29.91
C PRO A 447 -7.71 28.34 29.51
N LEU A 448 -6.53 28.74 30.02
CA LEU A 448 -5.27 28.07 29.66
C LEU A 448 -5.21 26.62 30.15
N ALA A 449 -5.64 26.36 31.39
CA ALA A 449 -5.71 25.01 31.95
C ALA A 449 -6.65 24.12 31.13
N THR A 450 -7.80 24.65 30.71
CA THR A 450 -8.74 23.89 29.85
C THR A 450 -8.16 23.60 28.47
N LEU A 451 -7.51 24.58 27.82
CA LEU A 451 -6.91 24.39 26.49
C LEU A 451 -5.73 23.41 26.55
N ALA A 452 -4.89 23.49 27.60
CA ALA A 452 -3.81 22.55 27.82
C ALA A 452 -4.33 21.14 28.16
N ALA A 453 -5.40 21.03 28.94
CA ALA A 453 -6.06 19.75 29.22
C ALA A 453 -6.61 19.11 27.92
N ALA A 454 -7.23 19.89 27.05
CA ALA A 454 -7.68 19.43 25.74
C ALA A 454 -6.53 18.87 24.88
N ALA A 455 -5.35 19.50 24.91
CA ALA A 455 -4.16 18.99 24.21
C ALA A 455 -3.61 17.71 24.85
N SER A 456 -3.69 17.57 26.18
CA SER A 456 -3.17 16.42 26.93
C SER A 456 -3.87 15.09 26.59
N VAL A 457 -5.06 15.13 25.97
CA VAL A 457 -5.76 13.94 25.43
C VAL A 457 -4.88 13.13 24.48
N PHE A 458 -3.89 13.78 23.84
CA PHE A 458 -2.85 13.13 23.04
C PHE A 458 -2.24 11.91 23.75
N PHE A 459 -1.90 12.06 25.04
CA PHE A 459 -1.28 10.99 25.81
C PHE A 459 -2.21 9.80 26.00
N VAL A 460 -3.51 10.03 26.15
CA VAL A 460 -4.49 8.93 26.29
C VAL A 460 -4.70 8.22 24.97
N VAL A 461 -4.83 8.94 23.85
CA VAL A 461 -5.08 8.33 22.53
C VAL A 461 -3.89 7.47 22.08
N VAL A 462 -2.67 8.00 22.21
CA VAL A 462 -1.43 7.33 21.76
C VAL A 462 -1.06 6.17 22.68
N PHE A 463 -1.09 6.39 23.99
CA PHE A 463 -0.61 5.41 24.98
C PHE A 463 -1.75 4.62 25.64
N ARG A 464 -2.90 4.48 24.96
CA ARG A 464 -4.07 3.73 25.47
C ARG A 464 -3.73 2.29 25.82
N ASP A 465 -2.90 1.69 24.98
CA ASP A 465 -2.41 0.33 25.12
C ASP A 465 -0.89 0.35 25.31
N GLN A 466 -0.17 0.77 24.27
CA GLN A 466 1.29 0.88 24.24
C GLN A 466 1.86 1.83 25.32
N THR A 467 3.13 1.61 25.67
CA THR A 467 3.87 2.37 26.68
C THR A 467 4.82 3.37 26.04
N LEU A 468 5.42 4.26 26.84
CA LEU A 468 6.46 5.16 26.33
C LEU A 468 7.63 4.39 25.72
N ALA A 469 8.08 3.32 26.38
CA ALA A 469 9.20 2.50 25.93
C ALA A 469 8.90 1.77 24.61
N THR A 470 7.68 1.22 24.44
CA THR A 470 7.31 0.51 23.21
C THR A 470 7.13 1.48 22.04
N VAL A 471 6.51 2.64 22.26
CA VAL A 471 6.39 3.68 21.21
C VAL A 471 7.77 4.21 20.81
N ALA A 472 8.67 4.45 21.76
CA ALA A 472 10.03 4.90 21.47
C ALA A 472 10.80 3.87 20.63
N GLU A 473 10.66 2.57 20.95
CA GLU A 473 11.28 1.50 20.15
C GLU A 473 10.68 1.40 18.75
N SER A 474 9.37 1.48 18.60
CA SER A 474 8.71 1.48 17.29
C SER A 474 9.18 2.64 16.41
N VAL A 475 9.22 3.85 16.95
CA VAL A 475 9.73 5.04 16.24
C VAL A 475 11.19 4.84 15.86
N ARG A 476 12.04 4.35 16.78
CA ARG A 476 13.46 4.08 16.49
C ARG A 476 13.61 3.12 15.30
N ILE A 477 12.88 2.01 15.29
CA ILE A 477 12.93 1.01 14.20
C ILE A 477 12.54 1.64 12.87
N LYS A 478 11.41 2.38 12.83
CA LYS A 478 10.93 3.03 11.59
C LYS A 478 11.93 4.05 11.03
N TYR A 479 12.65 4.78 11.89
CA TYR A 479 13.70 5.72 11.44
C TYR A 479 15.00 5.03 11.02
N VAL A 480 15.41 3.93 11.68
CA VAL A 480 16.64 3.20 11.33
C VAL A 480 16.47 2.39 10.04
N VAL A 481 15.30 1.77 9.84
CA VAL A 481 15.02 0.91 8.68
C VAL A 481 14.56 1.75 7.47
N GLY A 482 13.78 2.82 7.68
CA GLY A 482 13.31 3.68 6.60
C GLY A 482 12.29 3.03 5.65
N PRO A 483 11.89 3.73 4.57
CA PRO A 483 12.51 4.95 4.05
C PRO A 483 12.04 6.23 4.75
N THR A 484 12.98 7.13 5.06
CA THR A 484 12.72 8.49 5.56
C THR A 484 13.51 9.53 4.78
N ILE A 485 12.85 10.61 4.37
CA ILE A 485 13.46 11.72 3.63
C ILE A 485 13.64 12.92 4.56
N SER A 486 14.84 13.50 4.56
CA SER A 486 15.19 14.65 5.41
C SER A 486 14.35 15.89 5.09
N TRP A 487 14.24 16.80 6.07
CA TRP A 487 13.42 18.01 5.98
C TRP A 487 13.87 18.98 4.86
N TYR A 488 15.18 19.08 4.60
CA TYR A 488 15.74 19.95 3.57
C TYR A 488 15.47 19.46 2.13
N GLN A 489 14.95 18.23 1.97
CA GLN A 489 14.58 17.65 0.67
C GLN A 489 13.06 17.67 0.42
N ASP A 490 12.27 18.49 1.14
CA ASP A 490 10.81 18.53 0.97
C ASP A 490 10.36 18.83 -0.47
N PHE A 491 11.18 19.54 -1.25
CA PHE A 491 10.87 19.81 -2.66
C PHE A 491 10.71 18.54 -3.52
N LEU A 492 11.28 17.39 -3.10
CA LEU A 492 11.06 16.10 -3.75
C LEU A 492 9.57 15.74 -3.83
N ARG A 493 8.74 16.19 -2.88
CA ARG A 493 7.29 16.02 -2.92
C ARG A 493 6.65 16.60 -4.18
N TYR A 494 7.09 17.79 -4.57
CA TYR A 494 6.58 18.49 -5.75
C TYR A 494 7.16 17.88 -7.02
N TYR A 495 8.43 17.43 -6.97
CA TYR A 495 9.01 16.64 -8.05
C TYR A 495 8.22 15.34 -8.30
N PHE A 496 7.93 14.55 -7.25
CA PHE A 496 7.11 13.33 -7.33
C PHE A 496 5.70 13.57 -7.86
N LEU A 497 5.16 14.79 -7.75
CA LEU A 497 3.86 15.13 -8.32
C LEU A 497 3.93 15.36 -9.85
N THR A 498 5.11 15.67 -10.40
CA THR A 498 5.30 16.07 -11.80
C THR A 498 6.22 15.14 -12.59
N VAL A 499 6.54 13.95 -12.09
CA VAL A 499 7.31 12.92 -12.81
C VAL A 499 6.52 12.43 -14.03
N GLU A 500 7.20 12.21 -15.15
CA GLU A 500 6.63 11.62 -16.37
C GLU A 500 6.20 10.16 -16.16
N GLU A 501 5.18 9.73 -16.91
CA GLU A 501 4.74 8.32 -16.98
C GLU A 501 4.52 7.62 -15.63
N HIS A 502 4.05 8.38 -14.63
CA HIS A 502 3.86 7.89 -13.28
C HIS A 502 2.44 8.11 -12.76
N VAL A 503 1.82 7.05 -12.22
CA VAL A 503 0.42 7.06 -11.78
C VAL A 503 0.20 7.95 -10.56
N GLU A 504 1.19 8.07 -9.66
CA GLU A 504 1.07 8.99 -8.52
C GLU A 504 1.19 10.46 -8.93
N SER A 505 1.61 10.71 -10.18
CA SER A 505 1.82 12.00 -10.83
C SER A 505 0.80 12.25 -11.96
N SER A 506 -0.34 11.57 -11.93
CA SER A 506 -1.36 11.64 -12.98
C SER A 506 -1.93 13.04 -13.18
N LEU A 507 -2.54 13.27 -14.36
CA LEU A 507 -3.08 14.58 -14.74
C LEU A 507 -4.10 15.12 -13.74
N THR A 508 -4.92 14.24 -13.15
CA THR A 508 -5.99 14.61 -12.21
C THR A 508 -5.40 15.08 -10.87
N ARG A 509 -4.33 14.43 -10.40
CA ARG A 509 -3.59 14.82 -9.19
C ARG A 509 -2.83 16.13 -9.39
N ARG A 510 -2.14 16.29 -10.53
CA ARG A 510 -1.45 17.55 -10.88
C ARG A 510 -2.42 18.73 -10.89
N PHE A 511 -3.56 18.58 -11.55
CA PHE A 511 -4.57 19.64 -11.66
C PHE A 511 -5.02 20.14 -10.27
N ALA A 512 -5.35 19.23 -9.36
CA ALA A 512 -5.82 19.59 -8.02
C ALA A 512 -4.82 20.47 -7.25
N VAL A 513 -3.54 20.09 -7.24
CA VAL A 513 -2.49 20.81 -6.52
C VAL A 513 -2.12 22.12 -7.22
N LEU A 514 -2.00 22.13 -8.56
CA LEU A 514 -1.70 23.34 -9.32
C LEU A 514 -2.82 24.38 -9.19
N VAL A 515 -4.09 23.96 -9.19
CA VAL A 515 -5.23 24.84 -8.94
C VAL A 515 -5.21 25.38 -7.51
N MET A 516 -4.85 24.56 -6.51
CA MET A 516 -4.67 25.03 -5.14
C MET A 516 -3.61 26.13 -5.06
N LEU A 517 -2.43 25.90 -5.62
CA LEU A 517 -1.33 26.87 -5.62
C LEU A 517 -1.70 28.15 -6.37
N LEU A 518 -2.32 28.03 -7.55
CA LEU A 518 -2.84 29.16 -8.31
C LEU A 518 -3.81 30.00 -7.48
N CYS A 519 -4.81 29.36 -6.85
CA CYS A 519 -5.80 30.06 -6.02
C CYS A 519 -5.16 30.71 -4.79
N LEU A 520 -4.23 30.02 -4.12
CA LEU A 520 -3.52 30.51 -2.96
C LEU A 520 -2.73 31.79 -3.29
N PHE A 521 -1.85 31.74 -4.29
CA PHE A 521 -1.00 32.86 -4.66
C PHE A 521 -1.78 34.00 -5.30
N ALA A 522 -2.83 33.71 -6.06
CA ALA A 522 -3.67 34.74 -6.64
C ALA A 522 -4.43 35.53 -5.57
N ILE A 523 -5.04 34.86 -4.59
CA ILE A 523 -5.71 35.52 -3.47
C ILE A 523 -4.69 36.30 -2.62
N LEU A 524 -3.54 35.71 -2.31
CA LEU A 524 -2.48 36.38 -1.54
C LEU A 524 -2.06 37.69 -2.21
N THR A 525 -1.77 37.65 -3.52
CA THR A 525 -1.38 38.82 -4.31
C THR A 525 -2.48 39.88 -4.31
N MET A 526 -3.74 39.48 -4.47
CA MET A 526 -4.88 40.40 -4.43
C MET A 526 -5.06 41.07 -3.05
N LEU A 527 -4.91 40.30 -1.97
CA LEU A 527 -5.02 40.83 -0.61
C LEU A 527 -3.90 41.81 -0.27
N LEU A 528 -2.67 41.51 -0.70
CA LEU A 528 -1.51 42.41 -0.52
C LEU A 528 -1.69 43.70 -1.32
N ARG A 529 -2.19 43.61 -2.56
CA ARG A 529 -2.34 44.76 -3.44
C ARG A 529 -3.52 45.67 -3.09
N LYS A 530 -4.69 45.10 -2.77
CA LYS A 530 -5.94 45.89 -2.58
C LYS A 530 -6.32 46.08 -1.11
N GLY A 531 -5.71 45.35 -0.18
CA GLY A 531 -6.00 45.40 1.26
C GLY A 531 -7.36 44.80 1.67
N GLN A 532 -8.40 44.96 0.84
CA GLN A 532 -9.74 44.41 1.03
C GLN A 532 -10.36 44.03 -0.32
N LEU A 533 -11.13 42.94 -0.32
CA LEU A 533 -11.91 42.49 -1.46
C LEU A 533 -13.40 42.72 -1.18
N PRO A 534 -14.12 43.55 -1.97
CA PRO A 534 -15.54 43.81 -1.77
C PRO A 534 -16.36 42.52 -1.76
N GLY A 535 -17.32 42.41 -0.82
CA GLY A 535 -18.15 41.21 -0.66
C GLY A 535 -17.49 40.04 0.09
N LEU A 536 -16.22 40.17 0.50
CA LEU A 536 -15.48 39.18 1.29
C LEU A 536 -15.05 39.75 2.66
N ALA A 537 -15.12 38.92 3.70
CA ALA A 537 -14.67 39.24 5.04
C ALA A 537 -13.15 39.09 5.13
N ARG A 538 -12.43 40.22 5.27
CA ARG A 538 -10.95 40.27 5.29
C ARG A 538 -10.32 39.28 6.29
N GLY A 539 -10.77 39.27 7.54
CA GLY A 539 -10.15 38.47 8.60
C GLY A 539 -10.12 36.95 8.33
N PRO A 540 -11.28 36.32 8.09
CA PRO A 540 -11.36 34.90 7.74
C PRO A 540 -10.59 34.54 6.47
N VAL A 541 -10.62 35.37 5.43
CA VAL A 541 -9.88 35.09 4.19
C VAL A 541 -8.37 35.06 4.44
N TRP A 542 -7.82 36.00 5.21
CA TRP A 542 -6.40 35.96 5.61
C TRP A 542 -6.06 34.70 6.41
N ARG A 543 -6.95 34.23 7.27
CA ARG A 543 -6.72 33.00 8.04
C ARG A 543 -6.87 31.73 7.20
N LEU A 544 -7.72 31.72 6.18
CA LEU A 544 -7.80 30.63 5.19
C LEU A 544 -6.49 30.52 4.39
N VAL A 545 -6.01 31.64 3.85
CA VAL A 545 -4.72 31.72 3.15
C VAL A 545 -3.57 31.30 4.07
N GLY A 546 -3.52 31.85 5.29
CA GLY A 546 -2.50 31.51 6.28
C GLY A 546 -2.53 30.04 6.69
N SER A 547 -3.71 29.43 6.83
CA SER A 547 -3.83 28.01 7.20
C SER A 547 -3.30 27.11 6.08
N THR A 548 -3.57 27.46 4.82
CA THR A 548 -3.07 26.71 3.66
C THR A 548 -1.56 26.85 3.53
N ALA A 549 -1.04 28.09 3.60
CA ALA A 549 0.39 28.34 3.50
C ALA A 549 1.19 27.69 4.64
N LEU A 550 0.71 27.82 5.89
CA LEU A 550 1.36 27.18 7.02
C LEU A 550 1.22 25.66 6.98
N GLY A 551 0.10 25.12 6.49
CA GLY A 551 -0.05 23.69 6.25
C GLY A 551 1.00 23.15 5.29
N LEU A 552 1.23 23.84 4.16
CA LEU A 552 2.29 23.48 3.20
C LEU A 552 3.68 23.51 3.84
N LEU A 553 3.96 24.50 4.70
CA LEU A 553 5.23 24.59 5.43
C LEU A 553 5.38 23.46 6.46
N LEU A 554 4.31 23.08 7.17
CA LEU A 554 4.35 22.01 8.18
C LEU A 554 4.62 20.63 7.55
N LEU A 555 4.29 20.42 6.26
CA LEU A 555 4.64 19.17 5.57
C LEU A 555 6.14 18.93 5.45
N THR A 556 6.98 19.96 5.57
CA THR A 556 8.45 19.86 5.58
C THR A 556 8.96 18.86 6.61
N PHE A 557 8.29 18.77 7.77
CA PHE A 557 8.71 17.95 8.91
C PHE A 557 8.18 16.50 8.88
N THR A 558 7.43 16.12 7.85
CA THR A 558 6.93 14.74 7.70
C THR A 558 8.05 13.82 7.22
N PRO A 559 8.24 12.61 7.76
CA PRO A 559 9.35 11.73 7.37
C PRO A 559 9.21 11.18 5.94
N THR A 560 7.98 10.91 5.48
CA THR A 560 7.70 10.49 4.10
C THR A 560 7.11 11.64 3.28
N LYS A 561 7.53 11.77 2.01
CA LYS A 561 7.23 12.94 1.16
C LYS A 561 6.35 12.63 -0.07
N TRP A 562 5.51 11.59 -0.01
CA TRP A 562 4.70 11.15 -1.15
C TRP A 562 3.69 12.20 -1.63
N ALA A 563 3.43 12.21 -2.94
CA ALA A 563 2.51 13.17 -3.58
C ALA A 563 1.04 12.98 -3.11
N VAL A 564 0.65 11.75 -2.76
CA VAL A 564 -0.70 11.42 -2.28
C VAL A 564 -1.10 12.20 -1.00
N GLN A 565 -0.12 12.65 -0.20
CA GLN A 565 -0.39 13.42 1.03
C GLN A 565 -1.03 14.81 0.77
N PHE A 566 -1.00 15.32 -0.46
CA PHE A 566 -1.72 16.55 -0.82
C PHE A 566 -3.24 16.43 -0.70
N GLY A 567 -3.79 15.21 -0.65
CA GLY A 567 -5.23 14.97 -0.45
C GLY A 567 -5.81 15.64 0.79
N ALA A 568 -4.99 15.84 1.83
CA ALA A 568 -5.41 16.51 3.05
C ALA A 568 -5.69 18.03 2.89
N PHE A 569 -5.41 18.63 1.73
CA PHE A 569 -5.80 20.01 1.38
C PHE A 569 -7.10 20.13 0.57
N ALA A 570 -7.77 19.02 0.21
CA ALA A 570 -8.90 19.05 -0.73
C ALA A 570 -10.00 20.06 -0.32
N ALA A 571 -10.37 20.08 0.96
CA ALA A 571 -11.37 21.00 1.49
C ALA A 571 -10.93 22.49 1.47
N LEU A 572 -9.66 22.77 1.77
CA LEU A 572 -9.10 24.13 1.73
C LEU A 572 -8.98 24.63 0.28
N THR A 573 -8.60 23.75 -0.64
CA THR A 573 -8.53 24.02 -2.08
C THR A 573 -9.87 24.48 -2.63
N ALA A 574 -10.96 23.82 -2.24
CA ALA A 574 -12.31 24.22 -2.60
C ALA A 574 -12.72 25.59 -2.05
N ALA A 575 -12.40 25.87 -0.79
CA ALA A 575 -12.65 27.19 -0.18
C ALA A 575 -11.89 28.31 -0.91
N LEU A 576 -10.61 28.07 -1.22
CA LEU A 576 -9.78 29.00 -1.99
C LEU A 576 -10.33 29.18 -3.41
N GLY A 577 -10.70 28.10 -4.10
CA GLY A 577 -11.30 28.16 -5.44
C GLY A 577 -12.56 29.02 -5.49
N ALA A 578 -13.44 28.90 -4.48
CA ALA A 578 -14.64 29.73 -4.37
C ALA A 578 -14.30 31.22 -4.21
N VAL A 579 -13.35 31.54 -3.32
CA VAL A 579 -12.90 32.91 -3.06
C VAL A 579 -12.22 33.49 -4.31
N THR A 580 -11.38 32.72 -5.00
CA THR A 580 -10.72 33.10 -6.25
C THR A 580 -11.75 33.42 -7.32
N ALA A 581 -12.68 32.50 -7.61
CA ALA A 581 -13.70 32.70 -8.64
C ALA A 581 -14.56 33.95 -8.36
N PHE A 582 -14.92 34.19 -7.10
CA PHE A 582 -15.67 35.39 -6.71
C PHE A 582 -14.86 36.68 -6.85
N ALA A 583 -13.60 36.68 -6.38
CA ALA A 583 -12.73 37.84 -6.46
C ALA A 583 -12.39 38.20 -7.92
N PHE A 584 -12.01 37.22 -8.73
CA PHE A 584 -11.68 37.43 -10.14
C PHE A 584 -12.88 37.84 -11.00
N ALA A 585 -14.11 37.48 -10.62
CA ALA A 585 -15.30 38.01 -11.27
C ALA A 585 -15.34 39.55 -11.19
N THR A 586 -15.06 40.11 -10.00
CA THR A 586 -15.05 41.56 -9.82
C THR A 586 -13.83 42.20 -10.48
N VAL A 587 -12.65 41.60 -10.36
CA VAL A 587 -11.39 42.15 -10.93
C VAL A 587 -11.39 42.10 -12.46
N GLY A 588 -11.89 41.02 -13.07
CA GLY A 588 -11.96 40.84 -14.51
C GLY A 588 -12.98 41.76 -15.20
N LEU A 589 -14.00 42.21 -14.47
CA LEU A 589 -14.95 43.21 -14.98
C LEU A 589 -14.35 44.62 -15.03
N HIS A 590 -13.42 44.95 -14.12
CA HIS A 590 -12.73 46.24 -14.15
C HIS A 590 -11.62 46.25 -15.22
N SER A 591 -10.97 45.11 -15.50
CA SER A 591 -9.85 45.06 -16.47
C SER A 591 -9.88 43.83 -17.36
N ARG A 592 -9.99 44.04 -18.68
CA ARG A 592 -9.88 42.99 -19.71
C ARG A 592 -8.54 42.26 -19.66
N ARG A 593 -7.45 43.00 -19.41
CA ARG A 593 -6.10 42.43 -19.28
C ARG A 593 -6.04 41.41 -18.15
N ASN A 594 -6.57 41.74 -16.97
CA ASN A 594 -6.54 40.83 -15.83
C ASN A 594 -7.39 39.57 -16.06
N LEU A 595 -8.53 39.71 -16.77
CA LEU A 595 -9.32 38.56 -17.19
C LEU A 595 -8.54 37.66 -18.16
N ALA A 596 -7.87 38.23 -19.16
CA ALA A 596 -7.04 37.47 -20.10
C ALA A 596 -5.86 36.76 -19.41
N LEU A 597 -5.19 37.42 -18.44
CA LEU A 597 -4.14 36.80 -17.64
C LEU A 597 -4.66 35.64 -16.79
N TYR A 598 -5.84 35.78 -16.19
CA TYR A 598 -6.45 34.70 -15.42
C TYR A 598 -6.77 33.48 -16.28
N VAL A 599 -7.34 33.69 -17.47
CA VAL A 599 -7.61 32.62 -18.44
C VAL A 599 -6.30 31.97 -18.91
N THR A 600 -5.27 32.78 -19.20
CA THR A 600 -3.94 32.29 -19.59
C THR A 600 -3.33 31.40 -18.52
N ALA A 601 -3.38 31.82 -17.26
CA ALA A 601 -2.85 31.03 -16.14
C ALA A 601 -3.57 29.68 -15.98
N LEU A 602 -4.90 29.66 -16.15
CA LEU A 602 -5.67 28.42 -16.11
C LEU A 602 -5.36 27.49 -17.29
N LEU A 603 -5.21 28.02 -18.50
CA LEU A 603 -4.81 27.25 -19.68
C LEU A 603 -3.40 26.67 -19.52
N PHE A 604 -2.49 27.44 -18.94
CA PHE A 604 -1.13 26.95 -18.64
C PHE A 604 -1.14 25.83 -17.59
N VAL A 605 -1.96 25.94 -16.53
CA VAL A 605 -2.16 24.86 -15.56
C VAL A 605 -2.74 23.60 -16.23
N LEU A 606 -3.68 23.76 -17.18
CA LEU A 606 -4.21 22.63 -17.94
C LEU A 606 -3.16 21.99 -18.85
N ALA A 607 -2.33 22.79 -19.52
CA ALA A 607 -1.22 22.27 -20.33
C ALA A 607 -0.27 21.41 -19.49
N TRP A 608 0.07 21.88 -18.28
CA TRP A 608 0.91 21.15 -17.32
C TRP A 608 0.25 19.90 -16.74
N ALA A 609 -1.05 19.97 -16.44
CA ALA A 609 -1.78 18.81 -15.94
C ALA A 609 -1.87 17.72 -17.02
N THR A 610 -2.25 18.09 -18.24
CA THR A 610 -2.50 17.18 -19.37
C THR A 610 -1.24 16.64 -20.06
N SER A 611 -0.04 16.98 -19.57
CA SER A 611 1.19 16.29 -19.97
C SER A 611 1.44 14.99 -19.19
N GLY A 612 0.67 14.74 -18.12
CA GLY A 612 0.69 13.46 -17.41
C GLY A 612 -0.30 12.44 -17.99
N ILE A 613 -0.09 11.17 -17.67
CA ILE A 613 -1.02 10.08 -17.96
C ILE A 613 -2.33 10.21 -17.17
N ASN A 614 -3.41 9.59 -17.65
CA ASN A 614 -4.67 9.40 -16.91
C ASN A 614 -4.67 8.08 -16.11
N GLY A 615 -3.54 7.77 -15.49
CA GLY A 615 -3.33 6.56 -14.71
C GLY A 615 -3.87 6.67 -13.27
N TRP A 616 -4.30 5.53 -12.76
CA TRP A 616 -4.75 5.22 -11.41
C TRP A 616 -3.96 4.02 -10.87
N PHE A 617 -4.18 3.67 -9.60
CA PHE A 617 -3.42 2.59 -8.97
C PHE A 617 -3.91 1.21 -9.42
N TYR A 618 -2.98 0.36 -9.89
CA TYR A 618 -3.18 -1.06 -10.15
C TYR A 618 -4.47 -1.35 -10.96
N VAL A 619 -5.46 -2.04 -10.39
CA VAL A 619 -6.74 -2.38 -11.04
C VAL A 619 -7.61 -1.17 -11.40
N GLY A 620 -7.31 0.02 -10.88
CA GLY A 620 -7.99 1.25 -11.27
C GLY A 620 -7.79 1.63 -12.74
N ASN A 621 -6.78 1.08 -13.43
CA ASN A 621 -6.49 1.38 -14.82
C ASN A 621 -7.32 0.59 -15.84
N TYR A 622 -8.03 -0.45 -15.40
CA TYR A 622 -8.64 -1.41 -16.31
C TYR A 622 -9.75 -0.76 -17.14
N GLY A 623 -9.45 -0.46 -18.42
CA GLY A 623 -10.37 0.19 -19.36
C GLY A 623 -10.35 1.72 -19.34
N VAL A 624 -9.45 2.34 -18.56
CA VAL A 624 -9.32 3.81 -18.49
C VAL A 624 -8.64 4.35 -19.75
N PRO A 625 -9.21 5.36 -20.43
CA PRO A 625 -8.53 6.01 -21.56
C PRO A 625 -7.22 6.68 -21.13
N TRP A 626 -6.15 6.49 -21.92
CA TRP A 626 -4.83 7.10 -21.71
C TRP A 626 -4.22 6.79 -20.33
N TYR A 627 -4.37 5.55 -19.84
CA TYR A 627 -3.82 5.14 -18.54
C TYR A 627 -2.30 4.96 -18.59
N ASP A 628 -1.77 4.67 -19.77
CA ASP A 628 -0.40 4.29 -20.13
C ASP A 628 0.37 5.43 -20.83
N ARG A 629 -0.34 6.33 -21.50
CA ARG A 629 0.22 7.45 -22.28
C ARG A 629 -0.48 8.77 -21.99
N GLN A 630 0.13 9.88 -22.39
CA GLN A 630 -0.51 11.19 -22.26
C GLN A 630 -1.73 11.33 -23.19
N PRO A 631 -2.74 12.16 -22.84
CA PRO A 631 -3.88 12.41 -23.70
C PRO A 631 -3.49 12.98 -25.07
N VAL A 632 -4.00 12.34 -26.13
CA VAL A 632 -3.79 12.73 -27.53
C VAL A 632 -5.12 12.85 -28.26
N LEU A 633 -5.23 13.84 -29.16
CA LEU A 633 -6.37 14.03 -30.06
C LEU A 633 -5.83 14.24 -31.48
N LEU A 634 -6.34 13.49 -32.46
CA LEU A 634 -5.87 13.54 -33.85
C LEU A 634 -4.33 13.41 -33.96
N HIS A 635 -3.75 12.46 -33.20
CA HIS A 635 -2.30 12.24 -33.08
C HIS A 635 -1.47 13.42 -32.54
N GLN A 636 -2.12 14.44 -31.98
CA GLN A 636 -1.46 15.60 -31.36
C GLN A 636 -1.69 15.59 -29.84
N PRO A 637 -0.64 15.79 -29.01
CA PRO A 637 -0.80 15.85 -27.56
C PRO A 637 -1.72 16.99 -27.12
N VAL A 638 -2.64 16.73 -26.19
CA VAL A 638 -3.55 17.76 -25.68
C VAL A 638 -2.81 18.88 -24.94
N THR A 639 -1.66 18.55 -24.34
CA THR A 639 -0.78 19.54 -23.68
C THR A 639 -0.30 20.64 -24.63
N THR A 640 0.07 20.30 -25.89
CA THR A 640 0.53 21.30 -26.87
C THR A 640 -0.61 22.21 -27.31
N MET A 641 -1.82 21.67 -27.44
CA MET A 641 -3.03 22.45 -27.76
C MET A 641 -3.33 23.48 -26.66
N PHE A 642 -3.33 23.07 -25.38
CA PHE A 642 -3.55 24.00 -24.27
C PHE A 642 -2.41 25.02 -24.13
N LEU A 643 -1.16 24.61 -24.39
CA LEU A 643 -0.02 25.51 -24.36
C LEU A 643 -0.13 26.57 -25.46
N ALA A 644 -0.49 26.19 -26.69
CA ALA A 644 -0.72 27.12 -27.79
C ALA A 644 -1.83 28.14 -27.44
N LEU A 645 -2.95 27.66 -26.88
CA LEU A 645 -4.02 28.54 -26.39
C LEU A 645 -3.54 29.48 -25.29
N ALA A 646 -2.73 29.00 -24.34
CA ALA A 646 -2.16 29.82 -23.28
C ALA A 646 -1.24 30.92 -23.85
N ILE A 647 -0.39 30.58 -24.83
CA ILE A 647 0.47 31.56 -25.51
C ILE A 647 -0.38 32.61 -26.22
N VAL A 648 -1.40 32.21 -26.99
CA VAL A 648 -2.30 33.13 -27.69
C VAL A 648 -3.02 34.07 -26.71
N THR A 649 -3.56 33.55 -25.62
CA THR A 649 -4.22 34.39 -24.60
C THR A 649 -3.22 35.28 -23.85
N GLY A 650 -1.98 34.83 -23.68
CA GLY A 650 -0.89 35.62 -23.11
C GLY A 650 -0.49 36.78 -24.01
N LEU A 651 -0.35 36.54 -25.32
CA LEU A 651 -0.12 37.59 -26.32
C LEU A 651 -1.28 38.58 -26.36
N LEU A 652 -2.54 38.11 -26.28
CA LEU A 652 -3.71 38.97 -26.16
C LEU A 652 -3.65 39.82 -24.88
N ALA A 653 -3.24 39.25 -23.75
CA ALA A 653 -3.06 40.00 -22.51
C ALA A 653 -1.95 41.05 -22.64
N GLY A 654 -0.85 40.75 -23.33
CA GLY A 654 0.22 41.69 -23.67
C GLY A 654 -0.26 42.82 -24.57
N TRP A 655 -1.01 42.51 -25.63
CA TRP A 655 -1.62 43.52 -26.50
C TRP A 655 -2.59 44.41 -25.75
N LEU A 656 -3.47 43.82 -24.92
CA LEU A 656 -4.37 44.58 -24.05
C LEU A 656 -3.60 45.44 -23.04
N HIS A 657 -2.39 45.04 -22.65
CA HIS A 657 -1.54 45.83 -21.77
C HIS A 657 -0.99 47.07 -22.47
N PHE A 658 -0.39 46.91 -23.67
CA PHE A 658 0.15 48.03 -24.45
C PHE A 658 -0.93 48.98 -24.95
N ARG A 659 -2.14 48.46 -25.21
CA ARG A 659 -3.26 49.29 -25.68
C ARG A 659 -3.82 50.24 -24.61
N ILE A 660 -3.55 50.00 -23.32
CA ILE A 660 -4.07 50.86 -22.23
C ILE A 660 -3.60 52.31 -22.40
N ASP A 661 -2.39 52.53 -22.90
CA ASP A 661 -1.81 53.87 -23.06
C ASP A 661 -2.50 54.69 -24.17
N TYR A 662 -3.11 54.01 -25.15
CA TYR A 662 -3.78 54.64 -26.29
C TYR A 662 -5.31 54.71 -26.16
N ALA A 663 -5.93 53.70 -25.55
CA ALA A 663 -7.39 53.57 -25.45
C ALA A 663 -7.94 53.89 -24.04
N GLY A 664 -7.05 54.14 -23.07
CA GLY A 664 -7.39 54.32 -21.67
C GLY A 664 -7.88 53.04 -20.99
N HIS A 665 -8.25 53.17 -19.71
CA HIS A 665 -8.80 52.05 -18.93
C HIS A 665 -10.32 51.92 -19.16
N THR A 666 -10.74 51.29 -20.25
CA THR A 666 -12.17 51.05 -20.50
C THR A 666 -12.67 49.85 -19.68
N GLU A 667 -13.43 50.11 -18.63
CA GLU A 667 -14.10 49.07 -17.86
C GLU A 667 -15.07 48.25 -18.74
N VAL A 668 -15.23 46.97 -18.42
CA VAL A 668 -16.19 46.12 -19.13
C VAL A 668 -17.58 46.38 -18.56
N LYS A 669 -18.53 46.78 -19.41
CA LYS A 669 -19.93 46.97 -18.99
C LYS A 669 -20.42 45.76 -18.19
N SER A 670 -20.93 46.00 -16.97
CA SER A 670 -21.38 44.96 -16.02
C SER A 670 -22.73 44.34 -16.41
N THR A 671 -22.81 43.82 -17.63
CA THR A 671 -23.97 43.06 -18.12
C THR A 671 -24.02 41.69 -17.44
N ARG A 672 -25.19 41.02 -17.48
CA ARG A 672 -25.33 39.64 -16.99
C ARG A 672 -24.33 38.70 -17.68
N ARG A 673 -24.16 38.85 -19.00
CA ARG A 673 -23.22 38.07 -19.81
C ARG A 673 -21.78 38.18 -19.30
N ASN A 674 -21.28 39.41 -19.16
CA ASN A 674 -19.89 39.63 -18.79
C ASN A 674 -19.60 39.20 -17.33
N ARG A 675 -20.57 39.35 -16.42
CA ARG A 675 -20.46 38.86 -15.03
C ARG A 675 -20.31 37.34 -14.96
N ILE A 676 -21.07 36.61 -15.78
CA ILE A 676 -20.96 35.15 -15.85
C ILE A 676 -19.62 34.76 -16.47
N LEU A 677 -19.26 35.32 -17.65
CA LEU A 677 -18.01 34.99 -18.34
C LEU A 677 -16.75 35.23 -17.50
N ALA A 678 -16.72 36.27 -16.65
CA ALA A 678 -15.58 36.54 -15.79
C ALA A 678 -15.47 35.59 -14.59
N SER A 679 -16.56 34.91 -14.19
CA SER A 679 -16.62 34.04 -13.00
C SER A 679 -16.58 32.55 -13.31
N THR A 680 -16.87 32.14 -14.55
CA THR A 680 -16.95 30.74 -14.98
C THR A 680 -15.65 30.02 -15.37
N PRO A 681 -14.49 30.66 -15.66
CA PRO A 681 -13.33 29.92 -16.18
C PRO A 681 -12.87 28.75 -15.30
N LEU A 682 -12.67 28.99 -14.00
CA LEU A 682 -12.26 27.94 -13.06
C LEU A 682 -13.36 26.87 -12.86
N LEU A 683 -14.64 27.27 -12.89
CA LEU A 683 -15.75 26.33 -12.85
C LEU A 683 -15.72 25.37 -14.05
N ALA A 684 -15.58 25.92 -15.27
CA ALA A 684 -15.58 25.14 -16.50
C ALA A 684 -14.44 24.12 -16.51
N PHE A 685 -13.22 24.55 -16.21
CA PHE A 685 -12.07 23.64 -16.20
C PHE A 685 -12.11 22.61 -15.08
N SER A 686 -12.59 22.99 -13.89
CA SER A 686 -12.76 22.01 -12.79
C SER A 686 -13.84 20.99 -13.12
N LEU A 687 -14.96 21.41 -13.75
CA LEU A 687 -16.00 20.48 -14.19
C LEU A 687 -15.50 19.55 -15.31
N ILE A 688 -14.73 20.04 -16.27
CA ILE A 688 -14.12 19.19 -17.31
C ILE A 688 -13.24 18.12 -16.66
N MET A 689 -12.43 18.48 -15.67
CA MET A 689 -11.58 17.51 -14.95
C MET A 689 -12.38 16.49 -14.14
N VAL A 690 -13.47 16.92 -13.48
CA VAL A 690 -14.37 16.00 -12.77
C VAL A 690 -15.06 15.05 -13.75
N LEU A 691 -15.56 15.56 -14.87
CA LEU A 691 -16.20 14.76 -15.92
C LEU A 691 -15.21 13.78 -16.57
N LEU A 692 -13.96 14.19 -16.77
CA LEU A 692 -12.90 13.30 -17.25
C LEU A 692 -12.65 12.16 -16.26
N ALA A 693 -12.48 12.48 -14.97
CA ALA A 693 -12.22 11.47 -13.94
C ALA A 693 -13.40 10.49 -13.81
N VAL A 694 -14.62 10.99 -13.56
CA VAL A 694 -15.82 10.17 -13.39
C VAL A 694 -16.19 9.43 -14.68
N GLY A 695 -16.12 10.13 -15.83
CA GLY A 695 -16.42 9.56 -17.14
C GLY A 695 -15.44 8.46 -17.54
N SER A 696 -14.15 8.59 -17.21
CA SER A 696 -13.16 7.55 -17.50
C SER A 696 -13.46 6.24 -16.75
N MET A 697 -13.79 6.32 -15.45
CA MET A 697 -14.18 5.16 -14.65
C MET A 697 -15.52 4.57 -15.06
N ALA A 698 -16.52 5.41 -15.34
CA ALA A 698 -17.83 4.96 -15.79
C ALA A 698 -17.76 4.27 -17.17
N LYS A 699 -16.98 4.83 -18.10
CA LYS A 699 -16.70 4.21 -19.40
C LYS A 699 -15.98 2.87 -19.22
N ALA A 700 -14.93 2.84 -18.41
CA ALA A 700 -14.18 1.62 -18.12
C ALA A 700 -15.08 0.48 -17.60
N PHE A 701 -15.95 0.79 -16.63
CA PHE A 701 -16.94 -0.15 -16.12
C PHE A 701 -17.94 -0.62 -17.19
N ALA A 702 -18.53 0.31 -17.95
CA ALA A 702 -19.56 -0.02 -18.93
C ALA A 702 -19.02 -0.78 -20.16
N GLN A 703 -17.84 -0.40 -20.66
CA GLN A 703 -17.26 -0.99 -21.87
C GLN A 703 -16.73 -2.41 -21.63
N ARG A 704 -16.21 -2.69 -20.44
CA ARG A 704 -15.52 -3.96 -20.15
C ARG A 704 -16.42 -5.03 -19.55
N TYR A 705 -17.65 -4.72 -19.17
CA TYR A 705 -18.55 -5.70 -18.57
C TYR A 705 -18.80 -6.88 -19.52
N PRO A 706 -18.60 -8.14 -19.11
CA PRO A 706 -18.53 -8.64 -17.72
C PRO A 706 -17.12 -8.78 -17.10
N ALA A 707 -16.04 -8.39 -17.77
CA ALA A 707 -14.69 -8.48 -17.23
C ALA A 707 -14.50 -7.64 -15.94
N TYR A 708 -13.52 -8.02 -15.12
CA TYR A 708 -13.28 -7.40 -13.82
C TYR A 708 -13.05 -5.87 -13.90
N THR A 709 -13.74 -5.14 -13.04
CA THR A 709 -13.51 -3.72 -12.74
C THR A 709 -13.86 -3.42 -11.28
N ASN A 710 -13.30 -2.35 -10.71
CA ASN A 710 -13.68 -1.92 -9.35
C ASN A 710 -15.20 -1.66 -9.21
N GLY A 711 -15.82 -1.13 -10.27
CA GLY A 711 -17.27 -0.89 -10.31
C GLY A 711 -18.09 -2.19 -10.27
N LYS A 712 -17.68 -3.22 -11.01
CA LYS A 712 -18.31 -4.56 -10.96
C LYS A 712 -18.22 -5.15 -9.55
N ALA A 713 -17.00 -5.22 -8.99
CA ALA A 713 -16.77 -5.77 -7.66
C ALA A 713 -17.57 -5.04 -6.58
N GLY A 714 -17.65 -3.71 -6.63
CA GLY A 714 -18.46 -2.93 -5.70
C GLY A 714 -19.96 -3.19 -5.85
N LEU A 715 -20.46 -3.34 -7.08
CA LEU A 715 -21.86 -3.62 -7.36
C LEU A 715 -22.27 -5.03 -6.92
N GLU A 716 -21.43 -6.02 -7.16
CA GLU A 716 -21.66 -7.42 -6.75
C GLU A 716 -21.61 -7.58 -5.23
N ALA A 717 -20.68 -6.89 -4.56
CA ALA A 717 -20.65 -6.82 -3.10
C ALA A 717 -21.94 -6.21 -2.52
N LEU A 718 -22.50 -5.18 -3.15
CA LEU A 718 -23.78 -4.60 -2.71
C LEU A 718 -24.97 -5.54 -2.99
N ARG A 719 -25.00 -6.19 -4.15
CA ARG A 719 -26.07 -7.14 -4.53
C ARG A 719 -26.10 -8.39 -3.65
N SER A 720 -24.93 -8.86 -3.22
CA SER A 720 -24.79 -9.96 -2.26
C SER A 720 -25.08 -9.55 -0.81
N GLY A 721 -25.40 -8.27 -0.55
CA GLY A 721 -25.65 -7.80 0.82
C GLY A 721 -24.38 -7.75 1.69
N LEU A 722 -23.22 -7.52 1.07
CA LEU A 722 -21.90 -7.54 1.71
C LEU A 722 -21.52 -8.92 2.28
N SER A 723 -22.13 -9.99 1.76
CA SER A 723 -21.83 -11.37 2.16
C SER A 723 -20.46 -11.83 1.67
N LYS A 724 -20.02 -12.98 2.18
CA LYS A 724 -18.78 -13.64 1.76
C LYS A 724 -18.93 -14.40 0.44
N ASP A 725 -20.09 -14.34 -0.20
CA ASP A 725 -20.38 -15.03 -1.47
C ASP A 725 -19.90 -14.25 -2.69
N SER A 726 -19.45 -13.00 -2.50
CA SER A 726 -18.88 -12.13 -3.53
C SER A 726 -17.46 -11.75 -3.12
N CYS A 727 -16.46 -12.37 -3.74
CA CYS A 727 -15.05 -12.27 -3.39
C CYS A 727 -14.23 -11.40 -4.35
N ALA A 728 -14.93 -10.52 -5.08
CA ALA A 728 -14.35 -9.53 -5.98
C ALA A 728 -13.42 -10.20 -7.00
N MET A 729 -12.11 -9.95 -6.93
CA MET A 729 -11.19 -10.43 -7.96
C MET A 729 -10.99 -11.95 -7.90
N ALA A 730 -11.22 -12.58 -6.75
CA ALA A 730 -11.09 -14.04 -6.61
C ALA A 730 -12.09 -14.83 -7.47
N ASP A 731 -13.25 -14.24 -7.81
CA ASP A 731 -14.29 -14.87 -8.63
C ASP A 731 -13.99 -14.75 -10.14
N ASP A 732 -13.19 -13.74 -10.51
CA ASP A 732 -12.82 -13.43 -11.89
C ASP A 732 -11.42 -13.94 -12.28
N VAL A 733 -10.55 -14.24 -11.30
CA VAL A 733 -9.28 -14.91 -11.57
C VAL A 733 -9.52 -16.41 -11.74
N LEU A 734 -9.08 -16.94 -12.87
CA LEU A 734 -9.10 -18.36 -13.22
C LEU A 734 -7.72 -18.96 -12.94
N VAL A 735 -7.70 -20.12 -12.29
CA VAL A 735 -6.50 -20.83 -11.85
C VAL A 735 -6.46 -22.21 -12.48
N GLU A 736 -5.28 -22.58 -13.00
CA GLU A 736 -4.96 -23.94 -13.45
C GLU A 736 -4.19 -24.66 -12.33
N ALA A 737 -4.89 -25.45 -11.51
CA ALA A 737 -4.29 -26.05 -10.31
C ALA A 737 -3.26 -27.17 -10.61
N ASP A 738 -3.52 -27.96 -11.66
CA ASP A 738 -2.60 -28.94 -12.22
C ASP A 738 -2.47 -28.70 -13.74
N PRO A 739 -1.36 -28.10 -14.21
CA PRO A 739 -1.16 -27.82 -15.62
C PRO A 739 -0.87 -29.08 -16.47
N ASN A 740 -0.65 -30.24 -15.84
CA ASN A 740 -0.39 -31.49 -16.56
C ASN A 740 -1.70 -32.14 -17.05
N ALA A 741 -2.81 -31.94 -16.34
CA ALA A 741 -4.11 -32.53 -16.68
C ALA A 741 -4.68 -32.02 -18.02
N GLY A 742 -4.32 -30.79 -18.42
CA GLY A 742 -4.77 -30.17 -19.66
C GLY A 742 -3.93 -30.50 -20.90
N MET A 743 -2.81 -31.21 -20.74
CA MET A 743 -1.83 -31.46 -21.82
C MET A 743 -2.47 -32.22 -22.98
N LEU A 744 -2.39 -31.65 -24.18
CA LEU A 744 -2.95 -32.29 -25.36
C LEU A 744 -2.08 -33.47 -25.79
N GLN A 745 -2.74 -34.53 -26.25
CA GLN A 745 -2.08 -35.69 -26.82
C GLN A 745 -1.95 -35.56 -28.34
N PRO A 746 -0.87 -36.03 -28.96
CA PRO A 746 -0.77 -36.06 -30.41
C PRO A 746 -1.86 -36.97 -30.99
N ALA A 747 -2.51 -36.52 -32.06
CA ALA A 747 -3.50 -37.33 -32.77
C ALA A 747 -2.84 -38.63 -33.29
N PRO A 748 -3.51 -39.79 -33.19
CA PRO A 748 -2.92 -41.07 -33.57
C PRO A 748 -2.70 -41.17 -35.08
N GLY A 749 -1.74 -42.03 -35.49
CA GLY A 749 -1.44 -42.28 -36.90
C GLY A 749 -0.44 -41.31 -37.55
N GLN A 750 0.26 -40.51 -36.75
CA GLN A 750 1.33 -39.61 -37.21
C GLN A 750 2.72 -40.22 -36.99
N THR A 751 3.68 -39.83 -37.81
CA THR A 751 5.10 -40.14 -37.65
C THR A 751 5.88 -38.90 -37.24
N TRP A 752 6.87 -39.06 -36.35
CA TRP A 752 7.76 -37.98 -35.93
C TRP A 752 9.19 -38.48 -35.78
N GLY A 753 10.14 -37.54 -35.77
CA GLY A 753 11.56 -37.82 -35.69
C GLY A 753 12.07 -38.06 -34.27
N ARG A 754 13.40 -37.97 -34.12
CA ARG A 754 14.14 -38.34 -32.90
C ARG A 754 13.76 -37.57 -31.62
N TYR A 755 13.12 -36.41 -31.74
CA TYR A 755 12.76 -35.55 -30.60
C TYR A 755 11.28 -35.63 -30.21
N GLY A 756 10.55 -36.60 -30.74
CA GLY A 756 9.15 -36.83 -30.38
C GLY A 756 8.16 -35.91 -31.12
N PRO A 757 6.88 -35.96 -30.75
CA PRO A 757 5.79 -35.27 -31.45
C PRO A 757 5.92 -33.73 -31.40
N LEU A 758 6.61 -33.17 -30.41
CA LEU A 758 6.83 -31.72 -30.33
C LEU A 758 7.78 -31.21 -31.43
N GLY A 759 8.80 -32.01 -31.80
CA GLY A 759 9.74 -31.67 -32.87
C GLY A 759 9.22 -31.97 -34.28
N GLY A 760 8.16 -32.77 -34.41
CA GLY A 760 7.63 -33.23 -35.70
C GLY A 760 8.62 -34.09 -36.47
N GLU A 761 8.56 -34.06 -37.81
CA GLU A 761 9.36 -34.93 -38.66
C GLU A 761 10.84 -34.50 -38.78
N LYS A 762 11.09 -33.21 -39.03
CA LYS A 762 12.42 -32.67 -39.34
C LYS A 762 12.67 -31.32 -38.66
N PRO A 763 12.84 -31.27 -37.33
CA PRO A 763 13.22 -30.04 -36.64
C PRO A 763 14.66 -29.63 -37.03
N ILE A 764 14.85 -28.37 -37.39
CA ILE A 764 16.14 -27.73 -37.72
C ILE A 764 16.46 -26.73 -36.61
N GLY A 765 17.63 -26.80 -36.00
CA GLY A 765 18.07 -25.82 -34.99
C GLY A 765 17.22 -25.74 -33.70
N PHE A 766 16.19 -26.58 -33.54
CA PHE A 766 15.47 -26.75 -32.29
C PHE A 766 15.91 -28.06 -31.63
N THR A 767 16.38 -27.98 -30.39
CA THR A 767 16.86 -29.13 -29.61
C THR A 767 16.21 -29.20 -28.23
N PRO A 768 16.16 -30.40 -27.59
CA PRO A 768 15.59 -30.55 -26.25
C PRO A 768 16.27 -29.74 -25.14
N ASN A 769 17.55 -29.37 -25.33
CA ASN A 769 18.34 -28.59 -24.37
C ASN A 769 18.64 -27.18 -24.87
N GLY A 770 17.94 -26.71 -25.92
CA GLY A 770 18.10 -25.38 -26.50
C GLY A 770 17.39 -24.28 -25.72
N ILE A 771 17.41 -24.34 -24.39
CA ILE A 771 16.91 -23.30 -23.47
C ILE A 771 18.11 -22.74 -22.71
N SER A 772 18.18 -21.42 -22.55
CA SER A 772 19.20 -20.79 -21.71
C SER A 772 19.00 -21.17 -20.25
N ASP A 773 20.10 -21.38 -19.52
CA ASP A 773 20.11 -21.58 -18.07
C ASP A 773 19.82 -20.28 -17.30
N THR A 774 20.07 -19.13 -17.93
CA THR A 774 19.80 -17.79 -17.39
C THR A 774 18.74 -17.08 -18.24
N LEU A 775 17.56 -16.82 -17.67
CA LEU A 775 16.41 -16.18 -18.34
C LEU A 775 16.12 -14.77 -17.83
N GLU A 776 17.15 -14.02 -17.47
CA GLU A 776 17.00 -12.65 -16.99
C GLU A 776 16.36 -11.75 -18.06
N PRO A 777 15.50 -10.79 -17.67
CA PRO A 777 14.96 -9.79 -18.58
C PRO A 777 16.07 -8.99 -19.28
N VAL A 778 15.88 -8.68 -20.57
CA VAL A 778 16.85 -7.89 -21.39
C VAL A 778 17.09 -6.49 -20.80
N ALA A 779 16.06 -5.90 -20.19
CA ALA A 779 16.14 -4.63 -19.50
C ALA A 779 15.56 -4.76 -18.09
N PRO A 780 16.17 -4.11 -17.08
CA PRO A 780 15.64 -4.14 -15.73
C PRO A 780 14.38 -3.27 -15.60
N PHE A 781 13.55 -3.60 -14.61
CA PHE A 781 12.43 -2.74 -14.25
C PHE A 781 12.96 -1.50 -13.50
N ILE A 782 12.57 -0.33 -13.99
CA ILE A 782 12.91 0.95 -13.35
C ILE A 782 11.67 1.47 -12.64
N ALA A 783 11.78 1.66 -11.32
CA ALA A 783 10.75 2.35 -10.56
C ALA A 783 10.83 3.85 -10.85
N ASN A 784 9.68 4.43 -11.14
CA ASN A 784 9.57 5.88 -11.23
C ASN A 784 9.70 6.48 -9.81
N PRO A 785 10.48 7.57 -9.64
CA PRO A 785 10.61 8.25 -8.35
C PRO A 785 9.26 8.67 -7.80
N GLY A 786 9.04 8.46 -6.51
CA GLY A 786 7.75 8.75 -5.87
C GLY A 786 6.78 7.56 -5.81
N THR A 787 7.18 6.38 -6.32
CA THR A 787 6.42 5.13 -6.15
C THR A 787 6.22 4.84 -4.65
N VAL A 788 4.96 4.79 -4.21
CA VAL A 788 4.60 4.47 -2.83
C VAL A 788 4.97 3.02 -2.55
N ASN A 789 5.40 2.72 -1.32
CA ASN A 789 5.87 1.39 -0.89
C ASN A 789 7.10 0.90 -1.67
N SER A 790 8.05 1.79 -1.90
CA SER A 790 9.38 1.50 -2.44
C SER A 790 10.43 2.11 -1.53
N ASP A 791 11.48 1.36 -1.18
CA ASP A 791 12.55 1.83 -0.27
C ASP A 791 13.81 2.31 -1.01
N GLY A 792 13.75 2.37 -2.33
CA GLY A 792 14.78 2.93 -3.19
C GLY A 792 15.13 4.37 -2.80
N SER A 793 16.41 4.70 -2.90
CA SER A 793 16.88 6.07 -2.67
C SER A 793 16.29 7.03 -3.70
N PRO A 794 15.75 8.19 -3.29
CA PRO A 794 15.20 9.17 -4.24
C PRO A 794 16.28 9.87 -5.09
N ASN A 795 17.57 9.69 -4.77
CA ASN A 795 18.69 10.34 -5.45
C ASN A 795 19.25 9.52 -6.63
N LYS A 796 18.71 8.32 -6.88
CA LYS A 796 19.13 7.46 -7.99
C LYS A 796 17.95 6.67 -8.56
N PRO A 797 17.98 6.25 -9.82
CA PRO A 797 16.99 5.33 -10.36
C PRO A 797 16.92 4.07 -9.50
N ASN A 798 15.71 3.63 -9.19
CA ASN A 798 15.50 2.42 -8.43
C ASN A 798 15.29 1.26 -9.42
N VAL A 799 16.30 0.42 -9.54
CA VAL A 799 16.38 -0.62 -10.57
C VAL A 799 16.19 -1.97 -9.89
N GLY A 800 15.29 -2.79 -10.43
CA GLY A 800 15.06 -4.14 -9.97
C GLY A 800 14.98 -5.12 -11.13
N ILE A 801 15.38 -6.35 -10.86
CA ILE A 801 15.22 -7.49 -11.76
C ILE A 801 14.41 -8.54 -10.99
N GLY A 802 13.48 -9.17 -11.67
CA GLY A 802 12.69 -10.25 -11.08
C GLY A 802 11.86 -10.96 -12.13
N PHE A 803 11.48 -12.17 -11.76
CA PHE A 803 10.62 -13.09 -12.50
C PHE A 803 9.86 -13.93 -11.48
N SER A 804 8.80 -14.58 -11.94
CA SER A 804 7.93 -15.44 -11.13
C SER A 804 8.69 -16.64 -10.53
N GLY A 805 8.22 -17.16 -9.38
CA GLY A 805 8.81 -18.34 -8.74
C GLY A 805 8.99 -19.55 -9.68
N GLY A 806 10.24 -19.88 -9.99
CA GLY A 806 10.61 -21.03 -10.83
C GLY A 806 10.61 -20.78 -12.34
N THR A 807 10.47 -19.54 -12.82
CA THR A 807 10.45 -19.23 -14.27
C THR A 807 11.79 -18.73 -14.81
N GLY A 808 12.80 -18.55 -13.96
CA GLY A 808 14.11 -17.94 -14.29
C GLY A 808 15.13 -18.83 -14.99
N GLY A 809 14.83 -20.11 -15.22
CA GLY A 809 15.73 -21.08 -15.85
C GLY A 809 16.35 -22.07 -14.87
N GLY A 810 17.45 -22.70 -15.29
CA GLY A 810 18.15 -23.74 -14.54
C GLY A 810 17.94 -25.17 -15.05
N TYR A 811 18.51 -26.13 -14.33
CA TYR A 811 18.54 -27.55 -14.70
C TYR A 811 17.54 -28.37 -13.89
N GLY A 812 16.90 -29.33 -14.56
CA GLY A 812 15.93 -30.26 -13.98
C GLY A 812 16.31 -31.72 -14.21
N PRO A 813 15.50 -32.67 -13.72
CA PRO A 813 15.66 -34.08 -14.05
C PRO A 813 15.47 -34.32 -15.55
N VAL A 814 15.96 -35.46 -16.05
CA VAL A 814 15.88 -35.81 -17.48
C VAL A 814 14.41 -35.99 -17.90
N GLY A 815 13.97 -35.21 -18.89
CA GLY A 815 12.62 -35.27 -19.42
C GLY A 815 12.41 -36.29 -20.55
N VAL A 816 11.17 -36.39 -21.03
CA VAL A 816 10.73 -37.44 -21.99
C VAL A 816 11.49 -37.47 -23.33
N ASN A 817 11.99 -36.32 -23.79
CA ASN A 817 12.80 -36.22 -25.02
C ASN A 817 14.30 -35.97 -24.74
N GLY A 818 14.76 -36.22 -23.51
CA GLY A 818 16.16 -36.06 -23.09
C GLY A 818 16.57 -34.65 -22.69
N SER A 819 15.61 -33.73 -22.52
CA SER A 819 15.84 -32.40 -21.96
C SER A 819 16.30 -32.47 -20.50
N LYS A 820 17.15 -31.55 -20.06
CA LYS A 820 17.60 -31.38 -18.67
C LYS A 820 17.28 -29.97 -18.17
N VAL A 821 16.16 -29.42 -18.62
CA VAL A 821 15.73 -28.05 -18.34
C VAL A 821 14.77 -28.05 -17.14
N PHE A 822 14.88 -27.06 -16.26
CA PHE A 822 13.88 -26.87 -15.21
C PHE A 822 12.55 -26.39 -15.82
N LEU A 823 11.49 -27.18 -15.62
CA LEU A 823 10.16 -26.84 -16.11
C LEU A 823 9.38 -26.01 -15.07
N PRO A 824 8.79 -24.87 -15.47
CA PRO A 824 8.02 -24.00 -14.57
C PRO A 824 6.63 -24.57 -14.28
N PHE A 825 5.87 -23.87 -13.44
CA PHE A 825 4.44 -24.09 -13.19
C PHE A 825 4.05 -25.42 -12.54
N GLY A 826 5.02 -26.30 -12.25
CA GLY A 826 4.77 -27.68 -11.83
C GLY A 826 4.50 -28.64 -12.99
N LEU A 827 4.95 -28.29 -14.21
CA LEU A 827 4.93 -29.22 -15.35
C LEU A 827 5.86 -30.41 -15.10
N ASP A 828 5.36 -31.63 -15.32
CA ASP A 828 6.11 -32.87 -15.07
C ASP A 828 7.08 -33.15 -16.24
N PRO A 829 8.40 -33.15 -16.01
CA PRO A 829 9.39 -33.45 -17.05
C PRO A 829 9.26 -34.87 -17.61
N LYS A 830 8.68 -35.82 -16.87
CA LYS A 830 8.47 -37.19 -17.36
C LYS A 830 7.44 -37.27 -18.48
N THR A 831 6.57 -36.28 -18.61
CA THR A 831 5.49 -36.26 -19.61
C THR A 831 5.57 -35.07 -20.56
N THR A 832 6.34 -34.03 -20.20
CA THR A 832 6.42 -32.78 -20.95
C THR A 832 7.74 -32.67 -21.73
N PRO A 833 7.74 -32.84 -23.07
CA PRO A 833 8.90 -32.54 -23.90
C PRO A 833 9.13 -31.02 -24.01
N VAL A 834 10.37 -30.64 -24.30
CA VAL A 834 10.76 -29.23 -24.55
C VAL A 834 11.52 -29.15 -25.85
N MET A 835 11.37 -28.05 -26.58
CA MET A 835 12.22 -27.70 -27.73
C MET A 835 12.62 -26.22 -27.62
N GLY A 836 13.86 -25.89 -27.94
CA GLY A 836 14.32 -24.50 -28.03
C GLY A 836 15.49 -24.30 -28.99
N SER A 837 15.74 -23.05 -29.41
CA SER A 837 16.75 -22.66 -30.40
C SER A 837 18.01 -22.02 -29.82
N TYR A 838 18.15 -21.96 -28.49
CA TYR A 838 19.31 -21.32 -27.85
C TYR A 838 20.63 -21.98 -28.27
N LYS A 839 21.63 -21.15 -28.61
CA LYS A 839 22.98 -21.52 -29.11
C LYS A 839 23.02 -22.14 -30.50
N GLU A 840 21.91 -22.20 -31.23
CA GLU A 840 21.85 -22.68 -32.62
C GLU A 840 22.01 -21.51 -33.62
N ASN A 841 22.85 -20.52 -33.27
CA ASN A 841 23.00 -19.21 -33.93
C ASN A 841 23.67 -19.26 -35.32
N THR A 842 23.92 -20.44 -35.87
CA THR A 842 24.51 -20.63 -37.21
C THR A 842 23.51 -21.15 -38.23
N VAL A 843 22.28 -21.47 -37.79
CA VAL A 843 21.21 -22.00 -38.65
C VAL A 843 19.92 -21.25 -38.35
N ALA A 844 19.11 -21.01 -39.38
CA ALA A 844 17.73 -20.54 -39.18
C ALA A 844 16.90 -21.71 -38.63
N ALA A 845 16.57 -21.66 -37.33
CA ALA A 845 15.90 -22.75 -36.65
C ALA A 845 14.41 -22.79 -37.01
N LYS A 846 13.89 -23.97 -37.32
CA LYS A 846 12.50 -24.22 -37.73
C LYS A 846 12.00 -25.52 -37.17
N ALA A 847 10.80 -25.49 -36.59
CA ALA A 847 10.10 -26.70 -36.15
C ALA A 847 8.61 -26.58 -36.41
N THR A 848 7.97 -27.70 -36.75
CA THR A 848 6.51 -27.81 -36.82
C THR A 848 6.13 -29.07 -36.09
N SER A 849 5.35 -28.94 -35.02
CA SER A 849 4.96 -30.09 -34.22
C SER A 849 4.01 -31.02 -35.00
N ALA A 850 3.82 -32.24 -34.48
CA ALA A 850 2.68 -33.07 -34.82
C ALA A 850 1.36 -32.35 -34.49
N TRP A 851 0.26 -32.83 -35.08
CA TRP A 851 -1.09 -32.42 -34.73
C TRP A 851 -1.48 -32.97 -33.36
N TYR A 852 -1.89 -32.08 -32.47
CA TYR A 852 -2.45 -32.40 -31.16
C TYR A 852 -3.97 -32.35 -31.22
N GLU A 853 -4.64 -33.34 -30.62
CA GLU A 853 -6.09 -33.45 -30.62
C GLU A 853 -6.71 -32.48 -29.61
N LEU A 854 -7.66 -31.65 -30.06
CA LEU A 854 -8.38 -30.71 -29.20
C LEU A 854 -9.55 -31.44 -28.53
N PRO A 855 -9.83 -31.17 -27.24
CA PRO A 855 -11.04 -31.67 -26.61
C PRO A 855 -12.29 -31.02 -27.24
N PRO A 856 -13.48 -31.60 -27.01
CA PRO A 856 -14.74 -30.95 -27.36
C PRO A 856 -14.81 -29.53 -26.78
N ARG A 857 -15.38 -28.60 -27.56
CA ARG A 857 -15.53 -27.20 -27.12
C ARG A 857 -16.40 -27.13 -25.86
N SER A 858 -15.92 -26.39 -24.87
CA SER A 858 -16.66 -26.10 -23.64
C SER A 858 -16.41 -24.64 -23.22
N PRO A 859 -17.43 -23.91 -22.74
CA PRO A 859 -17.24 -22.56 -22.22
C PRO A 859 -16.28 -22.50 -21.01
N ASP A 860 -16.15 -23.60 -20.26
CA ASP A 860 -15.28 -23.67 -19.07
C ASP A 860 -13.79 -23.86 -19.42
N ARG A 861 -13.49 -24.13 -20.70
CA ARG A 861 -12.13 -24.31 -21.22
C ARG A 861 -11.93 -23.43 -22.46
N PRO A 862 -11.82 -22.09 -22.29
CA PRO A 862 -11.84 -21.14 -23.42
C PRO A 862 -10.46 -20.88 -24.05
N LEU A 863 -9.38 -21.52 -23.58
CA LEU A 863 -8.01 -21.24 -24.00
C LEU A 863 -7.27 -22.50 -24.45
N VAL A 864 -6.40 -22.36 -25.45
CA VAL A 864 -5.21 -23.19 -25.62
C VAL A 864 -4.02 -22.38 -25.11
N THR A 865 -3.12 -23.00 -24.36
CA THR A 865 -1.93 -22.36 -23.80
C THR A 865 -0.67 -23.14 -24.12
N VAL A 866 0.45 -22.42 -24.24
CA VAL A 866 1.78 -22.98 -24.47
C VAL A 866 2.74 -22.32 -23.49
N ALA A 867 3.48 -23.09 -22.69
CA ALA A 867 4.55 -22.53 -21.91
C ALA A 867 5.74 -22.25 -22.84
N ALA A 868 6.28 -21.03 -22.77
CA ALA A 868 7.34 -20.58 -23.64
C ALA A 868 8.35 -19.69 -22.89
N ALA A 869 9.59 -19.67 -23.37
CA ALA A 869 10.69 -18.84 -22.86
C ALA A 869 11.41 -18.16 -24.04
N GLY A 870 12.21 -17.13 -23.76
CA GLY A 870 12.93 -16.36 -24.77
C GLY A 870 12.09 -15.27 -25.46
N ALA A 871 12.61 -14.69 -26.54
CA ALA A 871 12.03 -13.54 -27.24
C ALA A 871 11.02 -13.98 -28.31
N ILE A 872 9.75 -13.62 -28.14
CA ILE A 872 8.64 -14.08 -29.02
C ILE A 872 7.85 -12.87 -29.49
N TRP A 873 7.55 -12.83 -30.78
CA TRP A 873 6.71 -11.80 -31.38
C TRP A 873 5.25 -11.98 -30.97
N PHE A 874 4.66 -10.94 -30.39
CA PHE A 874 3.21 -10.81 -30.19
C PHE A 874 2.73 -9.36 -30.45
N TYR A 875 1.41 -9.19 -30.50
CA TYR A 875 0.74 -7.88 -30.49
C TYR A 875 -0.02 -7.71 -29.17
N ASP A 876 0.00 -6.51 -28.60
CA ASP A 876 -0.81 -6.19 -27.42
C ASP A 876 -2.30 -5.91 -27.77
N GLU A 877 -3.09 -5.49 -26.77
CA GLU A 877 -4.52 -5.20 -26.93
C GLU A 877 -4.76 -4.00 -27.87
N GLU A 878 -3.82 -3.05 -27.92
CA GLU A 878 -3.85 -1.83 -28.72
C GLU A 878 -3.25 -2.02 -30.13
N GLY A 879 -2.68 -3.19 -30.42
CA GLY A 879 -2.03 -3.52 -31.69
C GLY A 879 -0.59 -3.04 -31.80
N GLU A 880 0.04 -2.64 -30.68
CA GLU A 880 1.48 -2.38 -30.60
C GLU A 880 2.25 -3.69 -30.80
N PHE A 881 3.38 -3.58 -31.49
CA PHE A 881 4.23 -4.70 -31.86
C PHE A 881 5.37 -4.84 -30.84
N HIS A 882 5.52 -6.04 -30.29
CA HIS A 882 6.68 -6.42 -29.49
C HIS A 882 7.63 -7.31 -30.30
N TYR A 883 8.91 -6.96 -30.30
CA TYR A 883 9.91 -7.65 -31.10
C TYR A 883 10.27 -9.03 -30.51
N GLY A 884 10.42 -10.02 -31.38
CA GLY A 884 10.84 -11.38 -31.03
C GLY A 884 10.71 -12.32 -32.22
N GLN A 885 10.77 -13.61 -31.97
CA GLN A 885 10.72 -14.65 -33.02
C GLN A 885 9.32 -15.24 -33.21
N SER A 886 9.09 -15.93 -34.32
CA SER A 886 7.74 -16.37 -34.69
C SER A 886 7.39 -17.71 -34.04
N LEU A 887 6.41 -17.68 -33.13
CA LEU A 887 5.71 -18.86 -32.64
C LEU A 887 4.23 -18.69 -32.93
N LYS A 888 3.65 -19.57 -33.76
CA LYS A 888 2.23 -19.54 -34.11
C LYS A 888 1.56 -20.86 -33.76
N LEU A 889 0.27 -20.80 -33.44
CA LEU A 889 -0.57 -21.98 -33.37
C LEU A 889 -1.37 -22.09 -34.67
N GLN A 890 -1.32 -23.26 -35.31
CA GLN A 890 -2.10 -23.56 -36.50
C GLN A 890 -3.27 -24.47 -36.14
N TRP A 891 -4.49 -24.06 -36.49
CA TRP A 891 -5.68 -24.89 -36.35
C TRP A 891 -5.78 -25.91 -37.50
N GLY A 892 -6.53 -26.98 -37.29
CA GLY A 892 -6.75 -27.98 -38.33
C GLY A 892 -7.98 -28.85 -38.10
N VAL A 893 -8.36 -29.56 -39.16
CA VAL A 893 -9.42 -30.57 -39.15
C VAL A 893 -8.83 -31.92 -39.48
N ARG A 894 -9.02 -32.89 -38.59
CA ARG A 894 -8.81 -34.30 -38.87
C ARG A 894 -10.03 -34.85 -39.60
N LYS A 895 -9.84 -35.28 -40.85
CA LYS A 895 -10.88 -35.88 -41.70
C LYS A 895 -11.14 -37.32 -41.29
N SER A 896 -12.27 -37.86 -41.74
CA SER A 896 -12.67 -39.26 -41.49
C SER A 896 -11.69 -40.29 -42.08
N ASP A 897 -10.94 -39.92 -43.11
CA ASP A 897 -9.88 -40.74 -43.72
C ASP A 897 -8.55 -40.71 -42.93
N GLY A 898 -8.48 -39.96 -41.83
CA GLY A 898 -7.30 -39.82 -40.99
C GLY A 898 -6.32 -38.72 -41.46
N SER A 899 -6.56 -38.07 -42.59
CA SER A 899 -5.76 -36.94 -43.07
C SER A 899 -6.05 -35.66 -42.29
N PHE A 900 -5.08 -34.75 -42.27
CA PHE A 900 -5.19 -33.46 -41.58
C PHE A 900 -5.25 -32.32 -42.60
N GLU A 901 -6.30 -31.52 -42.54
CA GLU A 901 -6.40 -30.26 -43.29
C GLU A 901 -5.98 -29.11 -42.39
N ALA A 902 -4.98 -28.36 -42.84
CA ALA A 902 -4.46 -27.22 -42.10
C ALA A 902 -5.31 -25.98 -42.37
N LEU A 903 -5.77 -25.34 -41.31
CA LEU A 903 -6.51 -24.08 -41.36
C LEU A 903 -5.57 -22.90 -41.08
N GLU A 904 -6.14 -21.80 -40.58
CA GLU A 904 -5.43 -20.56 -40.27
C GLU A 904 -4.39 -20.70 -39.15
N LYS A 905 -3.42 -19.79 -39.18
CA LYS A 905 -2.39 -19.63 -38.14
C LYS A 905 -2.67 -18.37 -37.35
N VAL A 906 -2.66 -18.47 -36.03
CA VAL A 906 -2.87 -17.34 -35.12
C VAL A 906 -1.59 -17.00 -34.36
N GLN A 907 -1.44 -15.71 -34.06
CA GLN A 907 -0.37 -15.22 -33.18
C GLN A 907 -0.75 -15.48 -31.71
N PRO A 908 0.22 -15.56 -30.80
CA PRO A 908 -0.06 -15.69 -29.38
C PRO A 908 -0.53 -14.36 -28.79
N ILE A 909 -1.31 -14.44 -27.72
CA ILE A 909 -1.41 -13.37 -26.72
C ILE A 909 -0.32 -13.60 -25.69
N ASP A 910 0.48 -12.57 -25.47
CA ASP A 910 1.43 -12.47 -24.36
C ASP A 910 1.11 -11.21 -23.55
N THR A 911 1.46 -11.22 -22.26
CA THR A 911 1.15 -10.12 -21.33
C THR A 911 2.34 -9.25 -21.00
N ILE A 912 3.55 -9.74 -21.25
CA ILE A 912 4.77 -9.02 -20.90
C ILE A 912 5.94 -9.47 -21.76
N GLU A 913 6.76 -8.51 -22.18
CA GLU A 913 8.02 -8.77 -22.85
C GLU A 913 9.10 -9.20 -21.83
N GLN A 914 9.53 -10.46 -21.90
CA GLN A 914 10.58 -11.01 -21.04
C GLN A 914 11.22 -12.27 -21.65
N LEU A 915 12.35 -12.71 -21.10
CA LEU A 915 12.99 -13.98 -21.47
C LEU A 915 12.55 -15.17 -20.61
N ALA A 916 12.06 -14.91 -19.39
CA ALA A 916 11.57 -15.92 -18.46
C ALA A 916 10.41 -16.74 -19.03
N TRP A 917 10.21 -17.93 -18.46
CA TRP A 917 9.09 -18.78 -18.80
C TRP A 917 7.75 -18.09 -18.52
N ARG A 918 6.82 -18.19 -19.47
CA ARG A 918 5.47 -17.62 -19.41
C ARG A 918 4.49 -18.46 -20.22
N ASN A 919 3.19 -18.17 -20.08
CA ASN A 919 2.14 -18.86 -20.81
C ASN A 919 1.61 -17.99 -21.94
N LEU A 920 1.87 -18.40 -23.18
CA LEU A 920 1.23 -17.84 -24.35
C LEU A 920 -0.20 -18.34 -24.44
N ARG A 921 -1.14 -17.46 -24.81
CA ARG A 921 -2.58 -17.76 -24.80
C ARG A 921 -3.14 -17.68 -26.22
N PHE A 922 -3.96 -18.65 -26.58
CA PHE A 922 -4.68 -18.72 -27.85
C PHE A 922 -6.16 -18.97 -27.53
N PRO A 923 -7.00 -17.92 -27.53
CA PRO A 923 -8.44 -18.08 -27.30
C PRO A 923 -9.06 -19.04 -28.30
N LEU A 924 -9.81 -20.01 -27.78
CA LEU A 924 -10.54 -20.96 -28.62
C LEU A 924 -11.62 -20.27 -29.44
N SER A 925 -12.08 -19.08 -29.06
CA SER A 925 -12.97 -18.26 -29.88
C SER A 925 -12.36 -17.82 -31.22
N TRP A 926 -11.04 -17.87 -31.39
CA TRP A 926 -10.37 -17.59 -32.66
C TRP A 926 -10.30 -18.80 -33.58
N ALA A 927 -10.52 -20.01 -33.07
CA ALA A 927 -10.43 -21.23 -33.86
C ALA A 927 -11.76 -21.47 -34.60
N PRO A 928 -11.74 -21.83 -35.90
CA PRO A 928 -12.93 -22.20 -36.66
C PRO A 928 -13.74 -23.31 -35.96
N ALA A 929 -15.05 -23.34 -36.17
CA ALA A 929 -15.96 -24.23 -35.45
C ALA A 929 -15.63 -25.72 -35.67
N GLU A 930 -15.12 -26.04 -36.86
CA GLU A 930 -14.69 -27.36 -37.31
C GLU A 930 -13.30 -27.77 -36.78
N ALA A 931 -12.52 -26.86 -36.19
CA ALA A 931 -11.17 -27.16 -35.72
C ALA A 931 -11.18 -28.16 -34.56
N ASN A 932 -10.59 -29.34 -34.80
CA ASN A 932 -10.48 -30.44 -33.84
C ASN A 932 -9.03 -30.87 -33.56
N VAL A 933 -8.06 -30.26 -34.25
CA VAL A 933 -6.63 -30.43 -33.96
C VAL A 933 -5.90 -29.09 -34.01
N ALA A 934 -4.75 -29.01 -33.36
CA ALA A 934 -3.85 -27.86 -33.42
C ALA A 934 -2.37 -28.29 -33.45
N ARG A 935 -1.49 -27.47 -34.02
CA ARG A 935 -0.04 -27.70 -33.96
C ARG A 935 0.73 -26.40 -33.83
N ILE A 936 1.93 -26.47 -33.25
CA ILE A 936 2.83 -25.33 -33.12
C ILE A 936 3.67 -25.22 -34.40
N VAL A 937 3.82 -23.99 -34.91
CA VAL A 937 4.70 -23.65 -36.01
C VAL A 937 5.70 -22.60 -35.48
N ALA A 938 6.96 -23.02 -35.33
CA ALA A 938 8.04 -22.23 -34.77
C ALA A 938 9.08 -21.90 -35.86
N ASP A 939 9.45 -20.63 -35.97
CA ASP A 939 10.43 -20.11 -36.93
C ASP A 939 11.29 -19.02 -36.27
N ASP A 940 12.58 -19.29 -36.17
CA ASP A 940 13.62 -18.42 -35.66
C ASP A 940 14.69 -18.21 -36.75
N PRO A 941 14.49 -17.24 -37.64
CA PRO A 941 15.45 -16.93 -38.69
C PRO A 941 16.61 -16.04 -38.22
N ASN A 942 16.57 -15.55 -36.97
CA ASN A 942 17.56 -14.60 -36.47
C ASN A 942 18.76 -15.35 -35.87
N LEU A 943 19.98 -14.86 -36.16
CA LEU A 943 21.22 -15.48 -35.71
C LEU A 943 21.85 -14.75 -34.51
N SER A 944 21.18 -13.74 -33.96
CA SER A 944 21.62 -13.06 -32.74
C SER A 944 21.57 -13.99 -31.55
N SER A 945 22.58 -13.93 -30.68
CA SER A 945 22.64 -14.74 -29.46
C SER A 945 21.53 -14.45 -28.45
N GLU A 946 20.87 -13.30 -28.58
CA GLU A 946 19.75 -12.88 -27.72
C GLU A 946 18.39 -13.25 -28.33
N GLN A 947 18.36 -13.65 -29.61
CA GLN A 947 17.13 -14.01 -30.31
C GLN A 947 17.03 -15.52 -30.39
N TRP A 948 16.26 -16.06 -29.46
CA TRP A 948 15.94 -17.47 -29.37
C TRP A 948 14.63 -17.62 -28.60
N PHE A 949 13.98 -18.77 -28.74
CA PHE A 949 12.86 -19.11 -27.87
C PHE A 949 12.76 -20.62 -27.63
N GLY A 950 11.99 -20.95 -26.60
CA GLY A 950 11.66 -22.31 -26.21
C GLY A 950 10.18 -22.49 -26.02
N PHE A 951 9.68 -23.71 -26.22
CA PHE A 951 8.26 -24.01 -26.04
C PHE A 951 8.00 -25.45 -25.60
N THR A 952 6.85 -25.66 -24.96
CA THR A 952 6.27 -26.96 -24.59
C THR A 952 5.13 -27.35 -25.54
N PRO A 953 4.55 -28.55 -25.45
CA PRO A 953 3.30 -28.86 -26.16
C PRO A 953 2.16 -27.93 -25.75
N PRO A 954 1.15 -27.77 -26.62
CA PRO A 954 -0.06 -27.04 -26.29
C PRO A 954 -0.90 -27.83 -25.27
N ARG A 955 -1.58 -27.10 -24.39
CA ARG A 955 -2.55 -27.64 -23.44
C ARG A 955 -3.82 -26.82 -23.44
N VAL A 956 -4.95 -27.44 -23.16
CA VAL A 956 -6.22 -26.74 -22.89
C VAL A 956 -6.42 -26.77 -21.38
N PRO A 957 -6.22 -25.65 -20.66
CA PRO A 957 -6.30 -25.66 -19.21
C PRO A 957 -7.66 -26.13 -18.69
N ILE A 958 -7.64 -26.74 -17.50
CA ILE A 958 -8.85 -26.96 -16.70
C ILE A 958 -8.86 -25.85 -15.66
N LEU A 959 -9.79 -24.91 -15.82
CA LEU A 959 -9.83 -23.69 -15.04
C LEU A 959 -10.89 -23.78 -13.95
N GLN A 960 -10.54 -23.32 -12.76
CA GLN A 960 -11.46 -23.04 -11.66
C GLN A 960 -11.19 -21.62 -11.16
N THR A 961 -12.12 -21.02 -10.42
CA THR A 961 -11.88 -19.69 -9.85
C THR A 961 -10.81 -19.71 -8.76
N ALA A 962 -10.14 -18.58 -8.52
CA ALA A 962 -9.21 -18.45 -7.40
C ALA A 962 -9.92 -18.59 -6.05
N GLN A 963 -11.20 -18.23 -5.97
CA GLN A 963 -12.02 -18.45 -4.79
C GLN A 963 -12.24 -19.95 -4.50
N GLU A 964 -12.56 -20.76 -5.52
CA GLU A 964 -12.69 -22.22 -5.38
C GLU A 964 -11.35 -22.87 -5.02
N PHE A 965 -10.25 -22.40 -5.62
CA PHE A 965 -8.92 -22.95 -5.39
C PHE A 965 -8.36 -22.65 -4.00
N LEU A 966 -8.41 -21.38 -3.57
CA LEU A 966 -7.80 -20.93 -2.31
C LEU A 966 -8.74 -21.05 -1.11
N GLY A 967 -10.05 -20.96 -1.34
CA GLY A 967 -11.06 -20.86 -0.29
C GLY A 967 -10.90 -19.60 0.58
N THR A 968 -11.41 -19.67 1.81
CA THR A 968 -11.40 -18.55 2.79
C THR A 968 -10.61 -18.85 4.07
N GLN A 969 -10.08 -20.06 4.22
CA GLN A 969 -9.41 -20.52 5.44
C GLN A 969 -7.90 -20.63 5.28
N THR A 970 -7.44 -21.00 4.08
CA THR A 970 -6.04 -21.14 3.74
C THR A 970 -5.28 -19.84 4.03
N PRO A 971 -4.16 -19.88 4.77
CA PRO A 971 -3.36 -18.70 5.03
C PRO A 971 -2.61 -18.27 3.76
N VAL A 972 -2.85 -17.03 3.34
CA VAL A 972 -2.27 -16.45 2.12
C VAL A 972 -1.44 -15.22 2.46
N LEU A 973 -0.24 -15.09 1.89
CA LEU A 973 0.44 -13.80 1.83
C LEU A 973 -0.13 -13.01 0.64
N MET A 974 -1.04 -12.07 0.91
CA MET A 974 -1.43 -11.08 -0.10
C MET A 974 -0.42 -9.94 -0.08
N ASP A 975 0.12 -9.58 -1.23
CA ASP A 975 0.97 -8.40 -1.34
C ASP A 975 0.16 -7.10 -1.15
N ILE A 976 0.86 -6.03 -0.78
CA ILE A 976 0.28 -4.72 -0.41
C ILE A 976 -0.76 -4.22 -1.43
N ALA A 977 -0.44 -4.36 -2.73
CA ALA A 977 -1.26 -3.85 -3.81
C ALA A 977 -2.50 -4.71 -4.10
N SER A 978 -2.44 -6.03 -3.88
CA SER A 978 -3.48 -7.00 -4.22
C SER A 978 -4.46 -7.28 -3.07
N ALA A 979 -4.07 -7.02 -1.82
CA ALA A 979 -4.88 -7.40 -0.65
C ALA A 979 -6.30 -6.77 -0.59
N ALA A 980 -6.54 -5.62 -1.23
CA ALA A 980 -7.87 -5.00 -1.28
C ALA A 980 -8.83 -5.69 -2.28
N GLN A 981 -8.28 -6.42 -3.25
CA GLN A 981 -9.01 -7.11 -4.33
C GLN A 981 -9.45 -8.52 -3.93
N PHE A 982 -8.83 -9.08 -2.88
CA PHE A 982 -9.08 -10.41 -2.33
C PHE A 982 -9.62 -10.31 -0.89
N PRO A 983 -10.80 -9.68 -0.67
CA PRO A 983 -11.31 -9.42 0.67
C PRO A 983 -11.73 -10.70 1.42
N CYS A 984 -11.95 -11.81 0.73
CA CYS A 984 -12.38 -13.09 1.29
C CYS A 984 -11.22 -13.96 1.77
N GLN A 985 -10.08 -13.94 1.06
CA GLN A 985 -8.90 -14.73 1.41
C GLN A 985 -8.35 -14.24 2.75
N ARG A 986 -7.99 -15.19 3.63
CA ARG A 986 -7.47 -14.89 4.96
C ARG A 986 -5.95 -14.67 4.88
N PRO A 987 -5.43 -13.52 5.33
CA PRO A 987 -3.98 -13.37 5.51
C PRO A 987 -3.49 -14.38 6.55
N PHE A 988 -2.24 -14.83 6.47
CA PHE A 988 -1.67 -15.62 7.57
C PHE A 988 -1.70 -14.80 8.86
N SER A 989 -1.88 -15.48 9.99
CA SER A 989 -1.97 -14.80 11.29
C SER A 989 -0.60 -14.64 11.94
N GLU A 990 -0.50 -13.65 12.82
CA GLU A 990 0.62 -13.50 13.74
C GLU A 990 0.04 -13.63 15.14
N HIS A 991 0.56 -14.55 15.95
CA HIS A 991 0.08 -14.77 17.31
C HIS A 991 1.26 -14.98 18.25
N LEU A 992 1.28 -14.26 19.38
CA LEU A 992 2.37 -14.33 20.37
C LEU A 992 3.78 -14.10 19.79
N GLY A 993 3.90 -13.32 18.70
CA GLY A 993 5.16 -13.04 18.02
C GLY A 993 5.64 -14.14 17.06
N VAL A 994 4.85 -15.19 16.86
CA VAL A 994 5.09 -16.28 15.90
C VAL A 994 4.08 -16.17 14.75
N ALA A 995 4.55 -16.31 13.52
CA ALA A 995 3.70 -16.29 12.34
C ALA A 995 3.15 -17.68 12.00
N GLU A 996 1.93 -17.73 11.47
CA GLU A 996 1.43 -18.90 10.74
C GLU A 996 2.14 -18.99 9.38
N VAL A 997 2.59 -20.18 9.00
CA VAL A 997 3.29 -20.38 7.71
C VAL A 997 2.26 -20.32 6.56
N PRO A 998 2.37 -19.35 5.61
CA PRO A 998 1.43 -19.24 4.50
C PRO A 998 1.61 -20.37 3.49
N GLN A 999 0.53 -20.75 2.82
CA GLN A 999 0.55 -21.79 1.77
C GLN A 999 0.59 -21.20 0.36
N TYR A 1000 0.11 -19.97 0.19
CA TYR A 1000 0.10 -19.27 -1.09
C TYR A 1000 0.50 -17.81 -0.92
N ARG A 1001 0.93 -17.20 -2.03
CA ARG A 1001 1.13 -15.76 -2.17
C ARG A 1001 0.31 -15.23 -3.35
N ILE A 1002 -0.32 -14.06 -3.19
CA ILE A 1002 -1.00 -13.34 -4.27
C ILE A 1002 -0.24 -12.06 -4.57
N LEU A 1003 0.30 -11.96 -5.78
CA LEU A 1003 1.16 -10.87 -6.23
C LEU A 1003 0.41 -9.94 -7.20
N PRO A 1004 0.71 -8.63 -7.23
CA PRO A 1004 0.28 -7.74 -8.32
C PRO A 1004 1.08 -8.04 -9.61
N ASN A 1005 0.86 -7.24 -10.66
CA ASN A 1005 1.65 -7.32 -11.90
C ASN A 1005 3.18 -7.24 -11.66
N LEU A 1006 3.95 -7.78 -12.61
CA LEU A 1006 5.40 -8.01 -12.43
C LEU A 1006 6.17 -6.71 -12.12
N LYS A 1007 5.86 -5.61 -12.83
CA LYS A 1007 6.49 -4.31 -12.57
C LYS A 1007 6.27 -3.88 -11.12
N GLN A 1008 5.04 -3.97 -10.60
CA GLN A 1008 4.70 -3.59 -9.23
C GLN A 1008 5.36 -4.52 -8.20
N VAL A 1009 5.48 -5.82 -8.49
CA VAL A 1009 6.20 -6.77 -7.61
C VAL A 1009 7.64 -6.35 -7.43
N VAL A 1010 8.35 -6.12 -8.53
CA VAL A 1010 9.80 -5.87 -8.53
C VAL A 1010 10.13 -4.53 -7.86
N VAL A 1011 9.38 -3.47 -8.16
CA VAL A 1011 9.72 -2.10 -7.70
C VAL A 1011 9.11 -1.71 -6.35
N SER A 1012 8.16 -2.51 -5.85
CA SER A 1012 7.44 -2.22 -4.61
C SER A 1012 7.41 -3.43 -3.68
N SER A 1013 6.68 -4.51 -4.02
CA SER A 1013 6.49 -5.63 -3.08
C SER A 1013 7.80 -6.23 -2.57
N ASN A 1014 8.71 -6.59 -3.47
CA ASN A 1014 9.96 -7.26 -3.11
C ASN A 1014 10.92 -6.36 -2.31
N MET A 1015 10.86 -5.06 -2.54
CA MET A 1015 11.66 -4.06 -1.84
C MET A 1015 11.10 -3.77 -0.46
N TRP A 1016 9.78 -3.53 -0.38
CA TRP A 1016 9.10 -3.16 0.86
C TRP A 1016 9.04 -4.30 1.87
N GLN A 1017 8.71 -5.50 1.40
CA GLN A 1017 8.51 -6.70 2.23
C GLN A 1017 9.79 -7.50 2.48
N SER A 1018 10.95 -6.94 2.11
CA SER A 1018 12.24 -7.62 2.18
C SER A 1018 12.62 -8.07 3.60
N ALA A 1019 13.32 -9.20 3.68
CA ALA A 1019 13.84 -9.74 4.95
C ALA A 1019 14.76 -8.74 5.68
N ARG A 1020 15.58 -8.00 4.92
CA ARG A 1020 16.51 -6.99 5.46
C ARG A 1020 15.81 -5.83 6.17
N ALA A 1021 14.56 -5.57 5.83
CA ALA A 1021 13.73 -4.54 6.45
C ALA A 1021 12.70 -5.10 7.45
N GLY A 1022 12.76 -6.41 7.72
CA GLY A 1022 11.87 -7.09 8.66
C GLY A 1022 10.45 -7.28 8.13
N GLY A 1023 10.27 -7.43 6.82
CA GLY A 1023 9.00 -7.87 6.24
C GLY A 1023 8.83 -9.40 6.29
N PRO A 1024 7.68 -9.94 5.83
CA PRO A 1024 7.37 -11.37 5.87
C PRO A 1024 8.40 -12.29 5.20
N PHE A 1025 9.17 -11.76 4.24
CA PHE A 1025 10.24 -12.53 3.59
C PHE A 1025 11.33 -12.98 4.56
N LEU A 1026 11.41 -12.38 5.75
CA LEU A 1026 12.33 -12.75 6.80
C LEU A 1026 12.28 -14.27 7.04
N PHE A 1027 11.11 -14.82 7.37
CA PHE A 1027 10.95 -16.26 7.61
C PHE A 1027 10.53 -17.05 6.37
N ILE A 1028 9.81 -16.43 5.43
CA ILE A 1028 9.33 -17.13 4.22
C ILE A 1028 10.50 -17.65 3.39
N GLN A 1029 11.50 -16.83 3.08
CA GLN A 1029 12.62 -17.27 2.23
C GLN A 1029 13.50 -18.34 2.90
N ALA A 1030 13.47 -18.40 4.24
CA ALA A 1030 14.22 -19.38 5.02
C ALA A 1030 13.49 -20.71 5.11
N LEU A 1031 12.15 -20.72 5.18
CA LEU A 1031 11.33 -21.91 5.41
C LEU A 1031 10.67 -22.47 4.15
N LEU A 1032 10.49 -21.65 3.10
CA LEU A 1032 9.64 -21.95 1.96
C LEU A 1032 10.38 -21.73 0.64
N SER A 1033 10.17 -22.64 -0.30
CA SER A 1033 10.43 -22.42 -1.72
C SER A 1033 9.13 -22.03 -2.44
N THR A 1034 9.24 -21.37 -3.59
CA THR A 1034 8.09 -20.90 -4.38
C THR A 1034 7.94 -21.65 -5.70
N SER A 1035 6.70 -21.82 -6.13
CA SER A 1035 6.34 -22.27 -7.49
C SER A 1035 5.15 -21.46 -7.98
N THR A 1036 5.26 -20.85 -9.15
CA THR A 1036 4.14 -20.12 -9.77
C THR A 1036 3.02 -21.08 -10.17
N VAL A 1037 1.77 -20.66 -9.96
CA VAL A 1037 0.56 -21.33 -10.44
C VAL A 1037 0.03 -20.53 -11.65
N PRO A 1038 -0.26 -21.14 -12.81
CA PRO A 1038 -0.80 -20.41 -13.95
C PRO A 1038 -2.17 -19.83 -13.64
N THR A 1039 -2.33 -18.53 -13.90
CA THR A 1039 -3.60 -17.81 -13.70
C THR A 1039 -3.94 -16.91 -14.88
N TYR A 1040 -5.23 -16.65 -15.04
CA TYR A 1040 -5.80 -15.89 -16.15
C TYR A 1040 -6.94 -15.02 -15.62
N LEU A 1041 -7.12 -13.82 -16.16
CA LEU A 1041 -8.27 -12.99 -15.83
C LEU A 1041 -9.43 -13.33 -16.77
N ARG A 1042 -10.57 -13.75 -16.23
CA ARG A 1042 -11.77 -14.07 -17.01
C ARG A 1042 -12.15 -12.89 -17.89
N ASP A 1043 -12.38 -13.17 -19.17
CA ASP A 1043 -12.79 -12.22 -20.21
C ASP A 1043 -11.78 -11.09 -20.53
N ASP A 1044 -10.55 -11.13 -20.00
CA ASP A 1044 -9.45 -10.22 -20.37
C ASP A 1044 -8.10 -10.98 -20.41
N TRP A 1045 -7.84 -11.65 -21.54
CA TRP A 1045 -6.66 -12.49 -21.75
C TRP A 1045 -5.36 -11.70 -21.97
N TYR A 1046 -5.45 -10.39 -22.21
CA TYR A 1046 -4.32 -9.48 -22.43
C TYR A 1046 -3.79 -8.86 -21.13
N ARG A 1047 -4.44 -9.13 -20.00
CA ARG A 1047 -4.10 -8.47 -18.73
C ARG A 1047 -3.07 -9.24 -17.92
N ASP A 1048 -1.93 -8.60 -17.66
CA ASP A 1048 -1.09 -8.95 -16.51
C ASP A 1048 -1.78 -8.42 -15.25
N TRP A 1049 -2.63 -9.26 -14.67
CA TRP A 1049 -3.29 -8.93 -13.42
C TRP A 1049 -2.36 -9.12 -12.23
N GLY A 1050 -1.34 -9.97 -12.34
CA GLY A 1050 -0.56 -10.49 -11.24
C GLY A 1050 -0.53 -12.01 -11.24
N GLU A 1051 -0.12 -12.59 -10.12
CA GLU A 1051 0.24 -14.01 -10.05
C GLU A 1051 -0.17 -14.65 -8.72
N ILE A 1052 -0.28 -15.98 -8.73
CA ILE A 1052 -0.39 -16.78 -7.52
C ILE A 1052 0.84 -17.69 -7.44
N GLU A 1053 1.53 -17.67 -6.31
CA GLU A 1053 2.61 -18.61 -6.01
C GLU A 1053 2.14 -19.60 -4.94
N ARG A 1054 2.48 -20.87 -5.13
CA ARG A 1054 2.39 -21.91 -4.10
C ARG A 1054 3.69 -21.91 -3.29
N TYR A 1055 3.57 -21.95 -1.98
CA TYR A 1055 4.69 -22.18 -1.08
C TYR A 1055 4.83 -23.66 -0.76
N ILE A 1056 6.06 -24.14 -0.81
CA ILE A 1056 6.44 -25.52 -0.49
C ILE A 1056 7.41 -25.45 0.68
N ARG A 1057 7.12 -26.12 1.80
CA ARG A 1057 8.03 -26.13 2.96
C ARG A 1057 9.33 -26.84 2.58
N VAL A 1058 10.46 -26.23 2.94
CA VAL A 1058 11.80 -26.82 2.78
C VAL A 1058 11.91 -28.10 3.60
N VAL A 1059 11.43 -28.06 4.85
CA VAL A 1059 11.26 -29.24 5.72
C VAL A 1059 9.76 -29.53 5.87
N PRO A 1060 9.27 -30.73 5.50
CA PRO A 1060 7.86 -31.08 5.59
C PRO A 1060 7.29 -30.93 7.01
N ALA A 1061 6.04 -30.51 7.15
CA ALA A 1061 5.38 -30.35 8.45
C ALA A 1061 5.24 -31.68 9.23
N SER A 1062 5.33 -32.83 8.56
CA SER A 1062 5.37 -34.15 9.19
C SER A 1062 6.67 -34.42 9.94
N GLU A 1063 7.76 -33.75 9.55
CA GLU A 1063 9.08 -33.87 10.16
C GLU A 1063 9.34 -32.70 11.13
N ALA A 1064 8.90 -31.50 10.76
CA ALA A 1064 9.00 -30.28 11.56
C ALA A 1064 7.61 -29.64 11.81
N PRO A 1065 6.80 -30.19 12.73
CA PRO A 1065 5.50 -29.62 13.10
C PRO A 1065 5.63 -28.23 13.73
N ASP A 1066 4.54 -27.48 13.78
CA ASP A 1066 4.52 -26.17 14.43
C ASP A 1066 4.73 -26.32 15.95
N ALA A 1067 5.56 -25.46 16.53
CA ALA A 1067 5.95 -25.56 17.94
C ALA A 1067 4.80 -25.27 18.90
N VAL A 1068 4.73 -26.00 20.01
CA VAL A 1068 3.94 -25.61 21.18
C VAL A 1068 4.60 -24.42 21.88
N ILE A 1069 3.81 -23.39 22.18
CA ILE A 1069 4.25 -22.14 22.80
C ILE A 1069 3.67 -22.03 24.21
N ASP A 1070 4.52 -21.87 25.21
CA ASP A 1070 4.13 -21.61 26.59
C ASP A 1070 3.81 -20.13 26.77
N GLN A 1071 2.53 -19.82 27.03
CA GLN A 1071 2.05 -18.47 27.27
C GLN A 1071 2.09 -18.12 28.76
N GLY A 1072 2.62 -16.94 29.08
CA GLY A 1072 2.62 -16.37 30.42
C GLY A 1072 2.26 -14.88 30.44
N SER A 1073 2.43 -14.23 31.59
CA SER A 1073 2.29 -12.78 31.69
C SER A 1073 3.24 -12.18 32.71
N LYS A 1074 3.69 -10.95 32.47
CA LYS A 1074 4.50 -10.16 33.39
C LYS A 1074 3.98 -8.73 33.49
N ARG A 1075 4.14 -8.11 34.65
CA ARG A 1075 3.81 -6.69 34.85
C ARG A 1075 5.05 -5.84 34.65
N VAL A 1076 4.98 -4.89 33.72
CA VAL A 1076 6.10 -3.98 33.40
C VAL A 1076 5.67 -2.53 33.52
N PHE A 1077 6.59 -1.65 33.90
CA PHE A 1077 6.36 -0.21 33.94
C PHE A 1077 6.53 0.42 32.55
N GLY A 1078 5.88 1.57 32.32
CA GLY A 1078 5.83 2.18 30.98
C GLY A 1078 7.17 2.69 30.42
N TRP A 1079 8.22 2.71 31.25
CA TRP A 1079 9.59 3.08 30.87
C TRP A 1079 10.54 1.86 30.75
N SER A 1080 10.07 0.64 30.98
CA SER A 1080 10.91 -0.56 30.93
C SER A 1080 11.27 -0.93 29.49
N ARG A 1081 12.56 -1.09 29.19
CA ARG A 1081 13.06 -1.50 27.86
C ARG A 1081 14.21 -2.49 28.01
N ASN A 1082 13.94 -3.77 27.73
CA ASN A 1082 14.90 -4.87 27.82
C ASN A 1082 15.75 -4.97 26.54
N GLY A 1083 16.58 -3.96 26.29
CA GLY A 1083 17.43 -3.88 25.10
C GLY A 1083 16.68 -3.54 23.79
N PRO A 1084 17.42 -3.26 22.71
CA PRO A 1084 16.85 -2.95 21.40
C PRO A 1084 16.36 -4.21 20.67
N ILE A 1085 15.37 -4.05 19.79
CA ILE A 1085 15.09 -5.05 18.75
C ILE A 1085 16.25 -5.05 17.75
N ARG A 1086 16.62 -6.24 17.24
CA ARG A 1086 17.60 -6.43 16.16
C ARG A 1086 17.04 -5.99 14.81
N ALA A 1087 16.82 -4.69 14.64
CA ALA A 1087 16.34 -4.07 13.41
C ALA A 1087 17.51 -3.60 12.52
N LEU A 1088 18.39 -4.54 12.17
CA LEU A 1088 19.55 -4.34 11.30
C LEU A 1088 19.58 -5.48 10.26
N PRO A 1089 20.03 -5.21 9.03
CA PRO A 1089 20.08 -6.21 7.97
C PRO A 1089 20.96 -7.43 8.29
#